data_AF-A0A5N8UV28-F1
#
_entry.id   AF-A0A5N8UV28-F1
#
_cell.length_a   1.000
_cell.length_b   1.000
_cell.length_c   1.000
_cell.angle_alpha   90.00
_cell.angle_beta   90.00
_cell.angle_gamma   90.00
#
_symmetry.space_group_name_H-M   'P 1'
#
loop_
_entity.id
_entity.type
_entity.pdbx_description
1 polymer ?
#
loop_
_entity_poly.entity_id
_entity_poly.type
_entity_poly.pdbx_seq_one_letter_code
_entity_poly.pdbx_strand_id
1 'polypeptide(L)'
;MSKPQALNQTREQITALDKDLLSLLAKRRNLSLDVARSKEVDIRPIRDTQREKELLARLVKEGRNQGLDAHYVISLYQNIIEDSVLNQQAYLQGRANPDSQKQQYCVAYLGARGSYSYLAASRYCDRRQVDMQDLGCKSFDEIIQSVESGHADYGFLPIENTSSGSINEVYDVLQHTSLAIVGETTIEVGHCLLAKNGCTTKEIRTVYAHPQPISQCSRYLNLHPEFKLEYCSSSAEAMDRVMESDDSSVAAIGSAEGGALYQLESIQNDLANQKINQSRFIVVARKAIAVPEQLPAKTTLIMATGQKPGALVEALLVLKAHNLNMSKLESRPIPGTPWEEMFYLDLDANLSSSEMQSALKELERITRFIKVLGCYPCETVNPTQLSNSQLMIEPDTSRAQNINNNRDMQPSSRHLRSAKEDKQDASQIICGQLQIGDGQFGALALVSLPQESERFSQKAKSLKEAGFQAVILEGLSRQHSAELCILAFKKSLYQFGLECIISVEHEVELKLAAEHGTILLIAGKQMHNHSLLKQVGCLHMPVILERNTMASVEEYIDAAEIILSQGNQQLILCESGIRTFNDSVKPALDLAALVELKGLSHLPILVNPSYASTPTTLVAHSIAAKQLAADGLILNFSANNEAFDAELQVRGEILRKLYQ
;
A
#
# COMPACT_ATOMS: atom_id res chain seq x y z
N MET A 1 10.87 -45.36 -28.85
CA MET A 1 11.04 -43.90 -28.96
C MET A 1 10.86 -43.50 -30.42
N SER A 2 9.74 -42.87 -30.77
CA SER A 2 9.51 -42.36 -32.13
C SER A 2 10.44 -41.17 -32.39
N LYS A 3 10.98 -41.06 -33.61
CA LYS A 3 11.78 -39.90 -34.02
C LYS A 3 10.96 -38.61 -33.80
N PRO A 4 11.54 -37.56 -33.20
CA PRO A 4 10.85 -36.27 -33.05
C PRO A 4 10.48 -35.70 -34.42
N GLN A 5 9.30 -35.07 -34.51
CA GLN A 5 8.81 -34.42 -35.72
C GLN A 5 9.80 -33.35 -36.23
N ALA A 6 9.82 -33.13 -37.54
CA ALA A 6 10.67 -32.14 -38.16
C ALA A 6 10.27 -30.72 -37.69
N LEU A 7 11.24 -29.98 -37.15
CA LEU A 7 11.08 -28.71 -36.44
C LEU A 7 10.28 -27.65 -37.22
N ASN A 8 10.34 -27.67 -38.57
CA ASN A 8 9.58 -26.76 -39.43
C ASN A 8 8.08 -27.07 -39.47
N GLN A 9 7.68 -28.36 -39.45
CA GLN A 9 6.27 -28.74 -39.46
C GLN A 9 5.56 -28.36 -38.16
N THR A 10 6.25 -28.51 -37.01
CA THR A 10 5.72 -28.08 -35.71
C THR A 10 5.55 -26.55 -35.67
N ARG A 11 6.49 -25.78 -36.25
CA ARG A 11 6.37 -24.31 -36.33
C ARG A 11 5.18 -23.86 -37.19
N GLU A 12 4.95 -24.51 -38.33
CA GLU A 12 3.78 -24.23 -39.19
C GLU A 12 2.46 -24.52 -38.47
N GLN A 13 2.40 -25.61 -37.69
CA GLN A 13 1.22 -25.93 -36.87
C GLN A 13 0.98 -24.88 -35.77
N ILE A 14 2.04 -24.38 -35.12
CA ILE A 14 1.93 -23.29 -34.14
C ILE A 14 1.39 -22.02 -34.82
N THR A 15 1.96 -21.63 -35.97
CA THR A 15 1.50 -20.45 -36.71
C THR A 15 0.03 -20.56 -37.16
N ALA A 16 -0.44 -21.76 -37.51
CA ALA A 16 -1.85 -21.98 -37.83
C ALA A 16 -2.75 -21.81 -36.59
N LEU A 17 -2.34 -22.36 -35.43
CA LEU A 17 -3.05 -22.18 -34.16
C LEU A 17 -3.10 -20.71 -33.72
N ASP A 18 -2.01 -19.97 -33.92
CA ASP A 18 -1.96 -18.53 -33.59
C ASP A 18 -3.00 -17.73 -34.40
N LYS A 19 -3.20 -18.06 -35.69
CA LYS A 19 -4.24 -17.45 -36.52
C LYS A 19 -5.64 -17.77 -36.02
N ASP A 20 -5.87 -19.00 -35.59
CA ASP A 20 -7.17 -19.41 -35.04
C ASP A 20 -7.45 -18.68 -33.72
N LEU A 21 -6.46 -18.55 -32.84
CA LEU A 21 -6.56 -17.78 -31.60
C LEU A 21 -6.93 -16.32 -31.86
N LEU A 22 -6.26 -15.66 -32.81
CA LEU A 22 -6.59 -14.28 -33.20
C LEU A 22 -8.04 -14.17 -33.70
N SER A 23 -8.52 -15.15 -34.48
CA SER A 23 -9.90 -15.16 -34.97
C SER A 23 -10.93 -15.34 -33.85
N LEU A 24 -10.62 -16.17 -32.84
CA LEU A 24 -11.48 -16.40 -31.67
C LEU A 24 -11.52 -15.18 -30.76
N LEU A 25 -10.39 -14.52 -30.53
CA LEU A 25 -10.31 -13.28 -29.77
C LEU A 25 -11.12 -12.17 -30.43
N ALA A 26 -11.03 -12.01 -31.76
CA ALA A 26 -11.84 -11.05 -32.50
C ALA A 26 -13.35 -11.34 -32.40
N LYS A 27 -13.76 -12.61 -32.50
CA LYS A 27 -15.17 -13.02 -32.28
C LYS A 27 -15.64 -12.70 -30.87
N ARG A 28 -14.83 -12.98 -29.85
CA ARG A 28 -15.13 -12.64 -28.45
C ARG A 28 -15.28 -11.13 -28.24
N ARG A 29 -14.42 -10.33 -28.88
CA ARG A 29 -14.52 -8.86 -28.85
C ARG A 29 -15.84 -8.36 -29.40
N ASN A 30 -16.33 -8.93 -30.51
CA ASN A 30 -17.65 -8.58 -31.05
C ASN A 30 -18.80 -8.93 -30.09
N LEU A 31 -18.77 -10.13 -29.49
CA LEU A 31 -19.78 -10.54 -28.49
C LEU A 31 -19.76 -9.64 -27.24
N SER A 32 -18.58 -9.14 -26.84
CA SER A 32 -18.44 -8.17 -25.74
C SER A 32 -19.19 -6.85 -26.05
N LEU A 33 -19.16 -6.39 -27.30
CA LEU A 33 -19.91 -5.19 -27.72
C LEU A 33 -21.43 -5.44 -27.72
N ASP A 34 -21.88 -6.64 -28.10
CA ASP A 34 -23.30 -6.98 -28.01
C ASP A 34 -23.78 -7.04 -26.54
N VAL A 35 -22.92 -7.48 -25.61
CA VAL A 35 -23.19 -7.37 -24.17
C VAL A 35 -23.31 -5.90 -23.74
N ALA A 36 -22.46 -5.00 -24.25
CA ALA A 36 -22.58 -3.57 -23.98
C ALA A 36 -23.94 -3.00 -24.44
N ARG A 37 -24.36 -3.38 -25.66
CA ARG A 37 -25.68 -3.00 -26.22
C ARG A 37 -26.84 -3.50 -25.36
N SER A 38 -26.74 -4.72 -24.83
CA SER A 38 -27.77 -5.25 -23.91
C SER A 38 -27.79 -4.50 -22.58
N LYS A 39 -26.64 -4.13 -22.03
CA LYS A 39 -26.51 -3.36 -20.78
C LYS A 39 -26.90 -1.88 -20.90
N GLU A 40 -27.03 -1.37 -22.13
CA GLU A 40 -27.61 -0.06 -22.42
C GLU A 40 -29.11 -0.05 -22.14
N VAL A 41 -29.81 -1.15 -22.43
CA VAL A 41 -31.26 -1.32 -22.19
C VAL A 41 -31.53 -1.69 -20.74
N ASP A 42 -30.81 -2.68 -20.21
CA ASP A 42 -30.87 -3.08 -18.79
C ASP A 42 -29.69 -2.46 -18.04
N ILE A 43 -29.94 -1.39 -17.28
CA ILE A 43 -28.91 -0.67 -16.50
C ILE A 43 -28.26 -1.63 -15.50
N ARG A 44 -27.08 -2.15 -15.86
CA ARG A 44 -26.25 -3.04 -15.03
C ARG A 44 -24.79 -2.61 -15.13
N PRO A 45 -23.98 -2.82 -14.07
CA PRO A 45 -22.57 -2.46 -14.10
C PRO A 45 -21.84 -3.21 -15.23
N ILE A 46 -20.91 -2.51 -15.89
CA ILE A 46 -20.09 -3.12 -16.96
C ILE A 46 -19.26 -4.28 -16.40
N ARG A 47 -18.65 -4.07 -15.23
CA ARG A 47 -17.87 -5.08 -14.53
C ARG A 47 -18.75 -5.79 -13.50
N ASP A 48 -18.86 -7.10 -13.65
CA ASP A 48 -19.57 -7.97 -12.70
C ASP A 48 -18.52 -8.85 -12.01
N THR A 49 -18.08 -8.42 -10.83
CA THR A 49 -16.97 -9.05 -10.10
C THR A 49 -17.30 -10.48 -9.68
N GLN A 50 -18.57 -10.77 -9.37
CA GLN A 50 -19.00 -12.11 -9.01
C GLN A 50 -18.95 -13.04 -10.23
N ARG A 51 -19.51 -12.59 -11.35
CA ARG A 51 -19.47 -13.35 -12.61
C ARG A 51 -18.04 -13.56 -13.13
N GLU A 52 -17.15 -12.57 -12.95
CA GLU A 52 -15.74 -12.71 -13.27
C GLU A 52 -15.03 -13.77 -12.43
N LYS A 53 -15.28 -13.80 -11.11
CA LYS A 53 -14.73 -14.85 -10.23
C LYS A 53 -15.21 -16.24 -10.65
N GLU A 54 -16.50 -16.39 -10.93
CA GLU A 54 -17.08 -17.66 -11.39
C GLU A 54 -16.50 -18.10 -12.74
N LEU A 55 -16.32 -17.17 -13.67
CA LEU A 55 -15.71 -17.42 -14.97
C LEU A 55 -14.26 -17.89 -14.82
N LEU A 56 -13.44 -17.18 -14.05
CA LEU A 56 -12.02 -17.53 -13.86
C LEU A 56 -11.88 -18.87 -13.13
N ALA A 57 -12.69 -19.14 -12.09
CA ALA A 57 -12.67 -20.41 -11.39
C ALA A 57 -12.99 -21.60 -12.32
N ARG A 58 -13.99 -21.44 -13.19
CA ARG A 58 -14.32 -22.45 -14.21
C ARG A 58 -13.17 -22.64 -15.22
N LEU A 59 -12.59 -21.56 -15.71
CA LEU A 59 -11.49 -21.61 -16.69
C LEU A 59 -10.22 -22.24 -16.10
N VAL A 60 -9.91 -21.98 -14.83
CA VAL A 60 -8.79 -22.63 -14.13
C VAL A 60 -9.02 -24.15 -14.05
N LYS A 61 -10.24 -24.58 -13.73
CA LYS A 61 -10.59 -26.00 -13.68
C LYS A 61 -10.47 -26.67 -15.06
N GLU A 62 -10.98 -26.03 -16.10
CA GLU A 62 -10.89 -26.54 -17.48
C GLU A 62 -9.44 -26.53 -18.01
N GLY A 63 -8.68 -25.48 -17.72
CA GLY A 63 -7.27 -25.35 -18.11
C GLY A 63 -6.38 -26.41 -17.46
N ARG A 64 -6.61 -26.73 -16.18
CA ARG A 64 -5.90 -27.81 -15.48
C ARG A 64 -6.13 -29.17 -16.12
N ASN A 65 -7.35 -29.48 -16.55
CA ASN A 65 -7.66 -30.72 -17.27
C ASN A 65 -6.89 -30.85 -18.60
N GLN A 66 -6.43 -29.74 -19.18
CA GLN A 66 -5.65 -29.70 -20.40
C GLN A 66 -4.13 -29.50 -20.15
N GLY A 67 -3.69 -29.55 -18.89
CA GLY A 67 -2.28 -29.41 -18.52
C GLY A 67 -1.76 -27.96 -18.48
N LEU A 68 -2.64 -26.96 -18.44
CA LEU A 68 -2.26 -25.55 -18.31
C LEU A 68 -2.15 -25.16 -16.84
N ASP A 69 -1.13 -24.36 -16.53
CA ASP A 69 -0.92 -23.79 -15.19
C ASP A 69 -2.02 -22.77 -14.81
N ALA A 70 -2.41 -22.77 -13.54
CA ALA A 70 -3.50 -21.92 -13.05
C ALA A 70 -3.15 -20.42 -13.10
N HIS A 71 -1.91 -20.04 -12.75
CA HIS A 71 -1.48 -18.65 -12.82
C HIS A 71 -1.44 -18.15 -14.26
N TYR A 72 -0.97 -19.00 -15.18
CA TYR A 72 -0.97 -18.68 -16.62
C TYR A 72 -2.37 -18.42 -17.16
N VAL A 73 -3.34 -19.30 -16.87
CA VAL A 73 -4.74 -19.14 -17.30
C VAL A 73 -5.36 -17.87 -16.73
N ILE A 74 -5.12 -17.58 -15.44
CA ILE A 74 -5.66 -16.37 -14.80
C ILE A 74 -5.09 -15.12 -15.45
N SER A 75 -3.76 -15.03 -15.59
CA SER A 75 -3.12 -13.86 -16.20
C SER A 75 -3.60 -13.62 -17.63
N LEU A 76 -3.70 -14.69 -18.44
CA LEU A 76 -4.20 -14.57 -19.81
C LEU A 76 -5.64 -14.06 -19.84
N TYR A 77 -6.55 -14.70 -19.11
CA TYR A 77 -7.97 -14.34 -19.17
C TYR A 77 -8.29 -13.01 -18.47
N GLN A 78 -7.51 -12.59 -17.48
CA GLN A 78 -7.61 -11.24 -16.92
C GLN A 78 -7.33 -10.18 -17.99
N ASN A 79 -6.24 -10.31 -18.76
CA ASN A 79 -5.96 -9.40 -19.87
C ASN A 79 -7.09 -9.37 -20.92
N ILE A 80 -7.66 -10.53 -21.27
CA ILE A 80 -8.76 -10.60 -22.25
C ILE A 80 -10.07 -10.02 -21.68
N ILE A 81 -10.33 -10.15 -20.37
CA ILE A 81 -11.47 -9.50 -19.71
C ILE A 81 -11.26 -7.98 -19.66
N GLU A 82 -10.06 -7.52 -19.34
CA GLU A 82 -9.71 -6.10 -19.32
C GLU A 82 -9.90 -5.45 -20.68
N ASP A 83 -9.38 -6.05 -21.77
CA ASP A 83 -9.65 -5.57 -23.14
C ASP A 83 -11.16 -5.51 -23.44
N SER A 84 -11.93 -6.49 -22.96
CA SER A 84 -13.38 -6.50 -23.15
C SER A 84 -14.07 -5.37 -22.40
N VAL A 85 -13.71 -5.12 -21.13
CA VAL A 85 -14.25 -4.02 -20.33
C VAL A 85 -13.90 -2.69 -20.99
N LEU A 86 -12.63 -2.45 -21.34
CA LEU A 86 -12.18 -1.22 -22.00
C LEU A 86 -12.95 -0.95 -23.29
N ASN A 87 -13.16 -1.97 -24.12
CA ASN A 87 -13.96 -1.83 -25.34
C ASN A 87 -15.44 -1.47 -25.06
N GLN A 88 -16.06 -2.06 -24.03
CA GLN A 88 -17.44 -1.72 -23.61
C GLN A 88 -17.51 -0.28 -23.08
N GLN A 89 -16.53 0.14 -22.28
CA GLN A 89 -16.43 1.50 -21.76
C GLN A 89 -16.30 2.52 -22.90
N ALA A 90 -15.40 2.28 -23.85
CA ALA A 90 -15.19 3.14 -25.01
C ALA A 90 -16.47 3.27 -25.86
N TYR A 91 -17.19 2.18 -26.08
CA TYR A 91 -18.47 2.18 -26.82
C TYR A 91 -19.53 3.05 -26.13
N LEU A 92 -19.74 2.88 -24.82
CA LEU A 92 -20.75 3.63 -24.06
C LEU A 92 -20.38 5.11 -23.92
N GLN A 93 -19.10 5.42 -23.70
CA GLN A 93 -18.61 6.80 -23.67
C GLN A 93 -18.78 7.51 -25.01
N GLY A 94 -18.49 6.81 -26.12
CA GLY A 94 -18.67 7.36 -27.47
C GLY A 94 -20.13 7.69 -27.78
N ARG A 95 -21.08 6.86 -27.32
CA ARG A 95 -22.53 7.14 -27.46
C ARG A 95 -23.03 8.24 -26.54
N ALA A 96 -22.51 8.32 -25.32
CA ALA A 96 -22.87 9.38 -24.38
C ALA A 96 -22.34 10.76 -24.81
N ASN A 97 -21.24 10.79 -25.58
CA ASN A 97 -20.58 12.02 -26.03
C ASN A 97 -20.31 12.00 -27.56
N PRO A 98 -21.37 12.02 -28.41
CA PRO A 98 -21.24 11.86 -29.86
C PRO A 98 -20.49 13.03 -30.52
N ASP A 99 -20.60 14.24 -29.98
CA ASP A 99 -19.94 15.45 -30.50
C ASP A 99 -18.42 15.49 -30.23
N SER A 100 -17.91 14.60 -29.38
CA SER A 100 -16.52 14.65 -28.90
C SER A 100 -15.57 13.78 -29.72
N GLN A 101 -16.04 12.91 -30.62
CA GLN A 101 -15.19 11.96 -31.36
C GLN A 101 -14.40 12.64 -32.49
N LYS A 102 -13.18 13.08 -32.19
CA LYS A 102 -12.19 13.46 -33.21
C LYS A 102 -11.23 12.29 -33.45
N GLN A 103 -10.76 12.12 -34.69
CA GLN A 103 -9.71 11.15 -35.02
C GLN A 103 -8.32 11.59 -34.54
N GLN A 104 -8.17 12.87 -34.21
CA GLN A 104 -6.94 13.45 -33.71
C GLN A 104 -7.26 14.48 -32.63
N TYR A 105 -6.50 14.48 -31.53
CA TYR A 105 -6.57 15.50 -30.48
C TYR A 105 -5.25 16.22 -30.30
N CYS A 106 -5.30 17.54 -30.13
CA CYS A 106 -4.16 18.30 -29.65
C CYS A 106 -4.08 18.22 -28.12
N VAL A 107 -2.95 17.76 -27.59
CA VAL A 107 -2.77 17.47 -26.17
C VAL A 107 -1.62 18.29 -25.59
N ALA A 108 -1.96 19.22 -24.70
CA ALA A 108 -1.01 20.04 -23.97
C ALA A 108 -0.48 19.32 -22.72
N TYR A 109 0.83 19.32 -22.52
CA TYR A 109 1.48 18.72 -21.34
C TYR A 109 2.74 19.49 -20.94
N LEU A 110 3.21 19.27 -19.70
CA LEU A 110 4.41 19.94 -19.21
C LEU A 110 5.69 19.28 -19.74
N GLY A 111 6.55 20.08 -20.37
CA GLY A 111 7.88 19.68 -20.83
C GLY A 111 7.92 19.22 -22.29
N ALA A 112 8.99 18.53 -22.66
CA ALA A 112 9.23 18.03 -24.02
C ALA A 112 8.90 16.52 -24.15
N ARG A 113 9.07 15.98 -25.37
CA ARG A 113 8.90 14.55 -25.65
C ARG A 113 9.82 13.71 -24.77
N GLY A 114 9.37 12.51 -24.40
CA GLY A 114 10.09 11.63 -23.46
C GLY A 114 9.99 12.02 -21.98
N SER A 115 9.38 13.17 -21.65
CA SER A 115 8.93 13.43 -20.26
C SER A 115 7.86 12.44 -19.82
N TYR A 116 7.71 12.26 -18.51
CA TYR A 116 6.63 11.45 -17.95
C TYR A 116 5.24 11.97 -18.34
N SER A 117 5.06 13.29 -18.45
CA SER A 117 3.81 13.90 -18.91
C SER A 117 3.47 13.52 -20.36
N TYR A 118 4.46 13.52 -21.25
CA TYR A 118 4.29 13.04 -22.63
C TYR A 118 3.89 11.57 -22.68
N LEU A 119 4.57 10.71 -21.91
CA LEU A 119 4.27 9.28 -21.88
C LEU A 119 2.85 9.00 -21.33
N ALA A 120 2.41 9.74 -20.32
CA ALA A 120 1.04 9.66 -19.80
C ALA A 120 0.02 10.04 -20.89
N ALA A 121 0.27 11.14 -21.61
CA ALA A 121 -0.60 11.62 -22.68
C ALA A 121 -0.67 10.64 -23.86
N SER A 122 0.47 10.10 -24.31
CA SER A 122 0.53 9.11 -25.38
C SER A 122 -0.27 7.86 -25.02
N ARG A 123 0.00 7.27 -23.85
CA ARG A 123 -0.70 6.05 -23.39
C ARG A 123 -2.21 6.26 -23.28
N TYR A 124 -2.65 7.45 -22.82
CA TYR A 124 -4.07 7.77 -22.74
C TYR A 124 -4.74 7.86 -24.11
N CYS A 125 -4.03 8.37 -25.13
CA CYS A 125 -4.52 8.46 -26.52
C CYS A 125 -4.48 7.09 -27.21
N ASP A 126 -3.38 6.35 -27.06
CA ASP A 126 -3.20 5.00 -27.63
C ASP A 126 -4.30 4.04 -27.17
N ARG A 127 -4.65 4.09 -25.87
CA ARG A 127 -5.76 3.30 -25.29
C ARG A 127 -7.12 3.61 -25.91
N ARG A 128 -7.34 4.85 -26.37
CA ARG A 128 -8.58 5.29 -27.02
C ARG A 128 -8.53 5.14 -28.53
N GLN A 129 -7.42 4.68 -29.09
CA GLN A 129 -7.18 4.56 -30.53
C GLN A 129 -7.36 5.90 -31.25
N VAL A 130 -6.79 6.97 -30.67
CA VAL A 130 -6.84 8.32 -31.24
C VAL A 130 -5.43 8.87 -31.43
N ASP A 131 -5.21 9.55 -32.56
CA ASP A 131 -3.90 10.16 -32.84
C ASP A 131 -3.67 11.37 -31.93
N MET A 132 -2.50 11.42 -31.29
CA MET A 132 -2.07 12.54 -30.46
C MET A 132 -1.25 13.54 -31.29
N GLN A 133 -1.68 14.79 -31.30
CA GLN A 133 -0.83 15.92 -31.66
C GLN A 133 -0.25 16.52 -30.37
N ASP A 134 1.05 16.41 -30.18
CA ASP A 134 1.73 16.85 -28.97
C ASP A 134 1.94 18.37 -28.93
N LEU A 135 1.63 18.98 -27.79
CA LEU A 135 1.92 20.39 -27.49
C LEU A 135 2.66 20.48 -26.15
N GLY A 136 3.99 20.61 -26.21
CA GLY A 136 4.83 20.80 -25.02
C GLY A 136 4.76 22.24 -24.50
N CYS A 137 4.35 22.40 -23.25
CA CYS A 137 4.25 23.68 -22.54
C CYS A 137 5.35 23.81 -21.47
N LYS A 138 5.67 25.06 -21.10
CA LYS A 138 6.71 25.39 -20.11
C LYS A 138 6.18 25.51 -18.69
N SER A 139 4.90 25.78 -18.51
CA SER A 139 4.23 25.88 -17.19
C SER A 139 2.83 25.29 -17.20
N PHE A 140 2.28 25.02 -16.02
CA PHE A 140 0.89 24.54 -15.89
C PHE A 140 -0.13 25.61 -16.31
N ASP A 141 0.16 26.90 -16.08
CA ASP A 141 -0.67 28.00 -16.58
C ASP A 141 -0.78 28.00 -18.11
N GLU A 142 0.32 27.75 -18.81
CA GLU A 142 0.34 27.70 -20.28
C GLU A 142 -0.51 26.53 -20.81
N ILE A 143 -0.51 25.39 -20.12
CA ILE A 143 -1.37 24.23 -20.45
C ILE A 143 -2.84 24.64 -20.34
N ILE A 144 -3.22 25.24 -19.20
CA ILE A 144 -4.61 25.65 -18.96
C ILE A 144 -5.05 26.71 -19.98
N GLN A 145 -4.24 27.73 -20.22
CA GLN A 145 -4.53 28.76 -21.23
C GLN A 145 -4.66 28.18 -22.65
N SER A 146 -3.80 27.22 -23.00
CA SER A 146 -3.84 26.56 -24.32
C SER A 146 -5.14 25.79 -24.53
N VAL A 147 -5.65 25.13 -23.49
CA VAL A 147 -6.92 24.40 -23.56
C VAL A 147 -8.11 25.36 -23.52
N GLU A 148 -8.10 26.38 -22.67
CA GLU A 148 -9.18 27.39 -22.58
C GLU A 148 -9.35 28.17 -23.89
N SER A 149 -8.23 28.59 -24.50
CA SER A 149 -8.23 29.27 -25.81
C SER A 149 -8.53 28.34 -26.98
N GLY A 150 -8.40 27.02 -26.79
CA GLY A 150 -8.69 26.01 -27.80
C GLY A 150 -7.56 25.67 -28.76
N HIS A 151 -6.33 26.08 -28.44
CA HIS A 151 -5.13 25.60 -29.13
C HIS A 151 -4.89 24.12 -28.84
N ALA A 152 -5.30 23.65 -27.65
CA ALA A 152 -5.32 22.24 -27.28
C ALA A 152 -6.76 21.78 -26.97
N ASP A 153 -7.04 20.52 -27.26
CA ASP A 153 -8.30 19.85 -26.90
C ASP A 153 -8.25 19.33 -25.46
N TYR A 154 -7.10 18.79 -25.06
CA TYR A 154 -6.86 18.25 -23.72
C TYR A 154 -5.61 18.85 -23.07
N GLY A 155 -5.66 19.00 -21.75
CA GLY A 155 -4.50 19.33 -20.91
C GLY A 155 -4.19 18.20 -19.94
N PHE A 156 -2.93 17.79 -19.85
CA PHE A 156 -2.45 16.78 -18.91
C PHE A 156 -1.73 17.44 -17.76
N LEU A 157 -2.24 17.23 -16.55
CA LEU A 157 -1.70 17.83 -15.32
C LEU A 157 -1.39 16.73 -14.30
N PRO A 158 -0.14 16.61 -13.83
CA PRO A 158 0.23 15.70 -12.76
C PRO A 158 -0.29 16.25 -11.43
N ILE A 159 -1.19 15.55 -10.76
CA ILE A 159 -1.83 16.04 -9.52
C ILE A 159 -1.15 15.52 -8.25
N GLU A 160 -0.60 14.31 -8.31
CA GLU A 160 0.11 13.69 -7.19
C GLU A 160 1.13 12.65 -7.65
N ASN A 161 2.17 12.47 -6.85
CA ASN A 161 3.16 11.42 -7.00
C ASN A 161 3.33 10.67 -5.66
N THR A 162 3.43 9.34 -5.70
CA THR A 162 3.53 8.53 -4.48
C THR A 162 4.80 8.77 -3.67
N SER A 163 5.86 9.30 -4.29
CA SER A 163 7.13 9.61 -3.64
C SER A 163 7.19 11.04 -3.12
N SER A 164 6.70 12.01 -3.91
CA SER A 164 6.82 13.45 -3.63
C SER A 164 5.55 14.13 -3.12
N GLY A 165 4.42 13.42 -3.09
CA GLY A 165 3.13 13.94 -2.64
C GLY A 165 2.38 14.74 -3.69
N SER A 166 1.48 15.62 -3.23
CA SER A 166 0.63 16.49 -4.04
C SER A 166 1.43 17.59 -4.76
N ILE A 167 1.10 17.85 -6.03
CA ILE A 167 1.76 18.89 -6.84
C ILE A 167 0.95 20.19 -6.73
N ASN A 168 1.35 21.02 -5.76
CA ASN A 168 0.62 22.21 -5.33
C ASN A 168 0.28 23.19 -6.47
N GLU A 169 1.20 23.42 -7.39
CA GLU A 169 0.99 24.34 -8.52
C GLU A 169 -0.22 23.94 -9.37
N VAL A 170 -0.46 22.63 -9.55
CA VAL A 170 -1.62 22.15 -10.31
C VAL A 170 -2.93 22.48 -9.59
N TYR A 171 -2.99 22.33 -8.26
CA TYR A 171 -4.17 22.74 -7.51
C TYR A 171 -4.43 24.23 -7.65
N ASP A 172 -3.39 25.04 -7.54
CA ASP A 172 -3.53 26.49 -7.58
C ASP A 172 -4.09 26.95 -8.94
N VAL A 173 -3.66 26.35 -10.07
CA VAL A 173 -4.24 26.67 -11.39
C VAL A 173 -5.66 26.12 -11.56
N LEU A 174 -6.00 24.96 -10.96
CA LEU A 174 -7.36 24.41 -10.99
C LEU A 174 -8.40 25.28 -10.25
N GLN A 175 -7.99 26.16 -9.33
CA GLN A 175 -8.92 27.09 -8.66
C GLN A 175 -9.56 28.05 -9.64
N HIS A 176 -8.78 28.54 -10.59
CA HIS A 176 -9.15 29.65 -11.47
C HIS A 176 -9.65 29.20 -12.83
N THR A 177 -9.45 27.93 -13.19
CA THR A 177 -9.83 27.43 -14.50
C THR A 177 -11.33 27.27 -14.70
N SER A 178 -11.77 27.48 -15.93
CA SER A 178 -13.12 27.15 -16.42
C SER A 178 -13.24 25.73 -16.97
N LEU A 179 -12.14 24.98 -17.01
CA LEU A 179 -12.06 23.65 -17.58
C LEU A 179 -12.70 22.59 -16.66
N ALA A 180 -13.12 21.49 -17.28
CA ALA A 180 -13.63 20.32 -16.61
C ALA A 180 -12.62 19.16 -16.65
N ILE A 181 -12.52 18.40 -15.56
CA ILE A 181 -11.76 17.15 -15.53
C ILE A 181 -12.59 16.06 -16.23
N VAL A 182 -12.02 15.47 -17.27
CA VAL A 182 -12.66 14.48 -18.16
C VAL A 182 -12.00 13.11 -18.11
N GLY A 183 -10.91 12.97 -17.37
CA GLY A 183 -10.23 11.69 -17.21
C GLY A 183 -9.11 11.77 -16.19
N GLU A 184 -8.60 10.61 -15.84
CA GLU A 184 -7.36 10.44 -15.09
C GLU A 184 -6.50 9.37 -15.74
N THR A 185 -5.20 9.43 -15.50
CA THR A 185 -4.31 8.31 -15.79
C THR A 185 -3.17 8.20 -14.80
N THR A 186 -2.71 6.99 -14.54
CA THR A 186 -1.55 6.75 -13.66
C THR A 186 -0.44 6.08 -14.44
N ILE A 187 0.78 6.60 -14.30
CA ILE A 187 1.98 6.01 -14.88
C ILE A 187 3.00 5.68 -13.80
N GLU A 188 3.68 4.57 -13.99
CA GLU A 188 4.82 4.18 -13.16
C GLU A 188 6.05 4.99 -13.57
N VAL A 189 6.74 5.53 -12.55
CA VAL A 189 7.95 6.33 -12.69
C VAL A 189 9.15 5.42 -12.42
N GLY A 190 9.61 4.74 -13.47
CA GLY A 190 10.80 3.91 -13.44
C GLY A 190 12.02 4.67 -13.95
N HIS A 191 12.89 5.12 -13.03
CA HIS A 191 14.14 5.77 -13.40
C HIS A 191 15.18 4.76 -13.86
N CYS A 192 15.71 5.00 -15.05
CA CYS A 192 16.74 4.23 -15.72
C CYS A 192 17.96 5.12 -15.97
N LEU A 193 19.14 4.51 -16.00
CA LEU A 193 20.36 5.16 -16.49
C LEU A 193 20.43 4.97 -18.00
N LEU A 194 20.36 6.07 -18.74
CA LEU A 194 20.25 6.11 -20.19
C LEU A 194 21.57 6.59 -20.80
N ALA A 195 22.14 5.83 -21.73
CA ALA A 195 23.39 6.18 -22.40
C ALA A 195 23.30 5.88 -23.90
N LYS A 196 24.32 6.29 -24.68
CA LYS A 196 24.42 5.94 -26.10
C LYS A 196 24.64 4.42 -26.26
N ASN A 197 24.12 3.86 -27.36
CA ASN A 197 24.20 2.43 -27.65
C ASN A 197 25.64 1.90 -27.55
N GLY A 198 25.81 0.77 -26.86
CA GLY A 198 27.10 0.09 -26.71
C GLY A 198 28.00 0.65 -25.60
N CYS A 199 27.57 1.66 -24.85
CA CYS A 199 28.28 2.13 -23.67
C CYS A 199 28.00 1.23 -22.45
N THR A 200 29.00 1.06 -21.57
CA THR A 200 28.84 0.29 -20.33
C THR A 200 28.87 1.19 -19.09
N THR A 201 28.23 0.77 -18.00
CA THR A 201 28.15 1.55 -16.75
C THR A 201 29.51 2.00 -16.21
N LYS A 202 30.58 1.23 -16.48
CA LYS A 202 31.96 1.55 -16.03
C LYS A 202 32.60 2.72 -16.78
N GLU A 203 32.09 3.06 -17.96
CA GLU A 203 32.64 4.12 -18.81
C GLU A 203 32.00 5.48 -18.48
N ILE A 204 30.89 5.49 -17.75
CA ILE A 204 30.14 6.70 -17.41
C ILE A 204 30.89 7.52 -16.36
N ARG A 205 31.00 8.82 -16.64
CA ARG A 205 31.64 9.82 -15.77
C ARG A 205 30.69 10.95 -15.40
N THR A 206 29.77 11.33 -16.28
CA THR A 206 28.85 12.44 -16.05
C THR A 206 27.41 11.97 -16.18
N VAL A 207 26.57 12.33 -15.22
CA VAL A 207 25.14 11.97 -15.19
C VAL A 207 24.30 13.25 -15.17
N TYR A 208 23.52 13.47 -16.23
CA TYR A 208 22.58 14.57 -16.36
C TYR A 208 21.20 14.18 -15.82
N ALA A 209 20.62 14.99 -14.95
CA ALA A 209 19.26 14.73 -14.47
C ALA A 209 18.64 15.96 -13.80
N HIS A 210 17.31 15.97 -13.71
CA HIS A 210 16.61 16.93 -12.86
C HIS A 210 16.90 16.64 -11.37
N PRO A 211 16.93 17.67 -10.48
CA PRO A 211 17.20 17.48 -9.05
C PRO A 211 16.31 16.43 -8.36
N GLN A 212 15.05 16.31 -8.79
CA GLN A 212 14.10 15.37 -8.19
C GLN A 212 14.45 13.89 -8.50
N PRO A 213 14.66 13.45 -9.77
CA PRO A 213 15.24 12.14 -10.07
C PRO A 213 16.56 11.86 -9.35
N ILE A 214 17.46 12.85 -9.23
CA ILE A 214 18.73 12.67 -8.49
C ILE A 214 18.46 12.32 -7.02
N SER A 215 17.56 13.07 -6.37
CA SER A 215 17.15 12.80 -4.99
C SER A 215 16.51 11.41 -4.84
N GLN A 216 15.64 11.04 -5.79
CA GLN A 216 14.96 9.75 -5.83
C GLN A 216 15.89 8.57 -6.14
N CYS A 217 17.03 8.78 -6.79
CA CYS A 217 18.03 7.75 -7.11
C CYS A 217 19.28 7.83 -6.22
N SER A 218 19.24 8.60 -5.12
CA SER A 218 20.40 8.90 -4.28
C SER A 218 21.12 7.66 -3.72
N ARG A 219 20.42 6.56 -3.40
CA ARG A 219 21.09 5.34 -2.92
C ARG A 219 21.99 4.72 -3.97
N TYR A 220 21.54 4.71 -5.22
CA TYR A 220 22.32 4.20 -6.35
C TYR A 220 23.48 5.14 -6.67
N LEU A 221 23.23 6.46 -6.72
CA LEU A 221 24.28 7.45 -7.00
C LEU A 221 25.38 7.46 -5.94
N ASN A 222 25.05 7.21 -4.67
CA ASN A 222 26.03 7.11 -3.58
C ASN A 222 26.95 5.87 -3.68
N LEU A 223 26.53 4.82 -4.40
CA LEU A 223 27.37 3.65 -4.67
C LEU A 223 28.40 3.90 -5.78
N HIS A 224 28.21 4.98 -6.55
CA HIS A 224 29.03 5.37 -7.69
C HIS A 224 29.60 6.79 -7.51
N PRO A 225 30.53 7.00 -6.55
CA PRO A 225 31.13 8.31 -6.30
C PRO A 225 31.94 8.85 -7.49
N GLU A 226 32.26 8.01 -8.47
CA GLU A 226 32.88 8.40 -9.74
C GLU A 226 31.96 9.24 -10.64
N PHE A 227 30.64 9.23 -10.42
CA PHE A 227 29.70 9.99 -11.24
C PHE A 227 29.66 11.46 -10.85
N LYS A 228 29.95 12.32 -11.82
CA LYS A 228 29.72 13.76 -11.73
C LYS A 228 28.25 14.06 -12.06
N LEU A 229 27.51 14.58 -11.09
CA LEU A 229 26.10 14.93 -11.27
C LEU A 229 25.96 16.35 -11.85
N GLU A 230 25.23 16.47 -12.95
CA GLU A 230 24.92 17.74 -13.62
C GLU A 230 23.41 17.97 -13.68
N TYR A 231 22.95 19.10 -13.13
CA TYR A 231 21.52 19.37 -12.98
C TYR A 231 20.92 19.96 -14.27
N CYS A 232 19.75 19.44 -14.64
CA CYS A 232 18.95 19.89 -15.78
C CYS A 232 17.55 20.35 -15.33
N SER A 233 16.84 21.11 -16.16
CA SER A 233 15.46 21.56 -15.87
C SER A 233 14.41 20.47 -16.08
N SER A 234 14.72 19.41 -16.84
CA SER A 234 13.82 18.27 -17.03
C SER A 234 14.56 16.98 -17.42
N SER A 235 13.89 15.84 -17.32
CA SER A 235 14.40 14.56 -17.84
C SER A 235 14.58 14.56 -19.37
N ALA A 236 13.71 15.29 -20.10
CA ALA A 236 13.84 15.43 -21.55
C ALA A 236 15.11 16.21 -21.91
N GLU A 237 15.36 17.35 -21.24
CA GLU A 237 16.61 18.12 -21.45
C GLU A 237 17.85 17.29 -21.10
N ALA A 238 17.79 16.46 -20.06
CA ALA A 238 18.90 15.57 -19.72
C ALA A 238 19.19 14.56 -20.85
N MET A 239 18.15 13.98 -21.46
CA MET A 239 18.29 13.07 -22.60
C MET A 239 18.79 13.78 -23.85
N ASP A 240 18.29 14.99 -24.13
CA ASP A 240 18.77 15.85 -25.22
C ASP A 240 20.28 16.13 -25.09
N ARG A 241 20.75 16.51 -23.89
CA ARG A 241 22.19 16.76 -23.66
C ARG A 241 23.06 15.53 -23.91
N VAL A 242 22.59 14.33 -23.54
CA VAL A 242 23.33 13.09 -23.80
C VAL A 242 23.36 12.81 -25.30
N MET A 243 22.25 13.03 -26.01
CA MET A 243 22.19 12.82 -27.46
C MET A 243 23.13 13.77 -28.21
N GLU A 244 23.11 15.06 -27.85
CA GLU A 244 23.93 16.12 -28.46
C GLU A 244 25.43 16.02 -28.10
N SER A 245 25.80 15.36 -27.00
CA SER A 245 27.19 15.24 -26.56
C SER A 245 27.99 14.26 -27.42
N ASP A 246 29.13 14.67 -27.96
CA ASP A 246 30.05 13.75 -28.68
C ASP A 246 30.77 12.74 -27.77
N ASP A 247 30.74 12.97 -26.46
CA ASP A 247 31.36 12.09 -25.45
C ASP A 247 30.42 10.91 -25.12
N SER A 248 30.93 9.69 -25.23
CA SER A 248 30.19 8.46 -24.86
C SER A 248 30.16 8.21 -23.36
N SER A 249 30.96 8.93 -22.55
CA SER A 249 31.02 8.76 -21.09
C SER A 249 29.91 9.51 -20.32
N VAL A 250 28.87 9.97 -21.01
CA VAL A 250 27.75 10.70 -20.40
C VAL A 250 26.48 9.87 -20.40
N ALA A 251 25.70 10.00 -19.33
CA ALA A 251 24.40 9.35 -19.17
C ALA A 251 23.35 10.33 -18.65
N ALA A 252 22.07 9.97 -18.81
CA ALA A 252 20.93 10.70 -18.27
C ALA A 252 20.10 9.81 -17.34
N ILE A 253 19.39 10.40 -16.39
CA ILE A 253 18.36 9.69 -15.62
C ILE A 253 16.97 10.04 -16.17
N GLY A 254 16.26 9.03 -16.67
CA GLY A 254 14.94 9.17 -17.27
C GLY A 254 14.20 7.85 -17.38
N SER A 255 13.07 7.83 -18.09
CA SER A 255 12.34 6.59 -18.37
C SER A 255 12.97 5.84 -19.54
N ALA A 256 12.89 4.50 -19.54
CA ALA A 256 13.38 3.70 -20.67
C ALA A 256 12.67 4.05 -21.99
N GLU A 257 11.35 4.26 -21.94
CA GLU A 257 10.56 4.71 -23.09
C GLU A 257 10.95 6.11 -23.57
N GLY A 258 11.25 7.02 -22.64
CA GLY A 258 11.78 8.33 -22.97
C GLY A 258 13.12 8.23 -23.68
N GLY A 259 14.04 7.42 -23.15
CA GLY A 259 15.36 7.19 -23.75
C GLY A 259 15.29 6.65 -25.18
N ALA A 260 14.36 5.73 -25.45
CA ALA A 260 14.15 5.18 -26.79
C ALA A 260 13.79 6.26 -27.84
N LEU A 261 13.04 7.29 -27.47
CA LEU A 261 12.71 8.42 -28.36
C LEU A 261 13.96 9.23 -28.76
N TYR A 262 14.96 9.24 -27.88
CA TYR A 262 16.24 9.91 -28.07
C TYR A 262 17.35 8.98 -28.58
N GLN A 263 17.00 7.76 -29.00
CA GLN A 263 17.95 6.72 -29.45
C GLN A 263 19.00 6.36 -28.37
N LEU A 264 18.60 6.46 -27.10
CA LEU A 264 19.41 6.06 -25.95
C LEU A 264 18.97 4.69 -25.44
N GLU A 265 19.94 3.92 -24.97
CA GLU A 265 19.74 2.59 -24.39
C GLU A 265 19.74 2.67 -22.86
N SER A 266 18.85 1.89 -22.24
CA SER A 266 18.87 1.72 -20.79
C SER A 266 19.96 0.73 -20.40
N ILE A 267 21.05 1.25 -19.84
CA ILE A 267 22.18 0.43 -19.34
C ILE A 267 21.91 -0.13 -17.94
N GLN A 268 21.06 0.54 -17.17
CA GLN A 268 20.65 0.06 -15.85
C GLN A 268 19.23 0.51 -15.53
N ASN A 269 18.42 -0.42 -15.05
CA ASN A 269 17.01 -0.21 -14.69
C ASN A 269 16.84 -0.08 -13.17
N ASP A 270 15.68 0.42 -12.75
CA ASP A 270 15.24 0.46 -11.36
C ASP A 270 16.17 1.21 -10.40
N LEU A 271 16.65 2.40 -10.81
CA LEU A 271 17.53 3.23 -9.99
C LEU A 271 16.83 3.89 -8.79
N ALA A 272 15.49 3.91 -8.79
CA ALA A 272 14.71 4.59 -7.78
C ALA A 272 14.85 3.96 -6.39
N ASN A 273 14.92 4.80 -5.35
CA ASN A 273 15.01 4.38 -3.95
C ASN A 273 13.78 3.60 -3.46
N GLN A 274 12.62 3.85 -4.08
CA GLN A 274 11.33 3.22 -3.78
C GLN A 274 10.91 2.38 -4.97
N LYS A 275 10.46 1.14 -4.72
CA LYS A 275 10.00 0.22 -5.76
C LYS A 275 8.67 0.62 -6.39
N ILE A 276 7.80 1.31 -5.64
CA ILE A 276 6.48 1.74 -6.10
C ILE A 276 6.49 3.26 -6.18
N ASN A 277 6.78 3.79 -7.37
CA ASN A 277 6.72 5.21 -7.68
C ASN A 277 5.73 5.43 -8.80
N GLN A 278 4.61 6.07 -8.51
CA GLN A 278 3.53 6.31 -9.47
C GLN A 278 3.16 7.78 -9.46
N SER A 279 2.92 8.32 -10.64
CA SER A 279 2.39 9.67 -10.83
C SER A 279 0.99 9.58 -11.41
N ARG A 280 0.03 10.21 -10.74
CA ARG A 280 -1.34 10.34 -11.22
C ARG A 280 -1.50 11.67 -11.93
N PHE A 281 -2.09 11.61 -13.11
CA PHE A 281 -2.40 12.72 -13.98
C PHE A 281 -3.92 12.85 -14.10
N ILE A 282 -4.39 14.08 -14.19
CA ILE A 282 -5.76 14.40 -14.59
C ILE A 282 -5.74 14.96 -16.02
N VAL A 283 -6.84 14.74 -16.72
CA VAL A 283 -7.07 15.24 -18.07
C VAL A 283 -8.16 16.30 -18.00
N VAL A 284 -7.86 17.51 -18.44
CA VAL A 284 -8.79 18.64 -18.46
C VAL A 284 -9.21 18.99 -19.88
N ALA A 285 -10.47 19.40 -20.06
CA ALA A 285 -11.03 19.84 -21.33
C ALA A 285 -12.03 20.99 -21.13
N ARG A 286 -12.35 21.73 -22.20
CA ARG A 286 -13.32 22.84 -22.14
C ARG A 286 -14.76 22.40 -21.85
N LYS A 287 -15.15 21.22 -22.35
CA LYS A 287 -16.50 20.67 -22.19
C LYS A 287 -16.42 19.48 -21.26
N ALA A 288 -17.22 19.51 -20.19
CA ALA A 288 -17.41 18.35 -19.33
C ALA A 288 -17.98 17.17 -20.13
N ILE A 289 -17.59 15.95 -19.75
CA ILE A 289 -18.13 14.73 -20.34
C ILE A 289 -19.29 14.19 -19.50
N ALA A 290 -20.25 13.56 -20.16
CA ALA A 290 -21.24 12.74 -19.47
C ALA A 290 -20.65 11.35 -19.22
N VAL A 291 -20.70 10.89 -17.97
CA VAL A 291 -20.30 9.53 -17.59
C VAL A 291 -21.57 8.72 -17.33
N PRO A 292 -21.86 7.67 -18.12
CA PRO A 292 -22.97 6.76 -17.85
C PRO A 292 -22.89 6.14 -16.44
N GLU A 293 -24.03 5.97 -15.76
CA GLU A 293 -24.10 5.41 -14.39
C GLU A 293 -23.58 3.96 -14.29
N GLN A 294 -23.54 3.24 -15.42
CA GLN A 294 -22.99 1.88 -15.48
C GLN A 294 -21.46 1.84 -15.32
N LEU A 295 -20.79 3.00 -15.40
CA LEU A 295 -19.34 3.14 -15.25
C LEU A 295 -18.97 3.57 -13.83
N PRO A 296 -17.93 2.97 -13.22
CA PRO A 296 -17.32 3.55 -12.04
C PRO A 296 -16.76 4.93 -12.42
N ALA A 297 -17.19 5.94 -11.67
CA ALA A 297 -16.88 7.32 -11.92
C ALA A 297 -16.33 7.96 -10.65
N LYS A 298 -15.44 8.93 -10.86
CA LYS A 298 -14.91 9.80 -9.82
C LYS A 298 -15.41 11.21 -10.09
N THR A 299 -15.92 11.86 -9.06
CA THR A 299 -16.31 13.27 -9.10
C THR A 299 -15.33 14.06 -8.25
N THR A 300 -14.58 14.96 -8.89
CA THR A 300 -13.69 15.88 -8.20
C THR A 300 -14.41 17.19 -7.95
N LEU A 301 -14.35 17.69 -6.72
CA LEU A 301 -14.91 18.98 -6.33
C LEU A 301 -13.95 19.77 -5.47
N ILE A 302 -14.16 21.08 -5.45
CA ILE A 302 -13.54 22.00 -4.51
C ILE A 302 -14.60 22.60 -3.61
N MET A 303 -14.33 22.68 -2.31
CA MET A 303 -15.25 23.31 -1.35
C MET A 303 -14.53 24.15 -0.29
N ALA A 304 -15.08 25.32 0.00
CA ALA A 304 -14.60 26.21 1.06
C ALA A 304 -15.58 26.13 2.22
N THR A 305 -15.11 25.71 3.39
CA THR A 305 -15.94 25.63 4.60
C THR A 305 -15.86 26.94 5.40
N GLY A 306 -16.80 27.15 6.33
CA GLY A 306 -16.72 28.29 7.24
C GLY A 306 -15.55 28.20 8.24
N GLN A 307 -15.12 29.34 8.79
CA GLN A 307 -14.10 29.41 9.85
C GLN A 307 -14.70 29.11 11.23
N LYS A 308 -15.23 27.91 11.43
CA LYS A 308 -15.72 27.43 12.74
C LYS A 308 -15.11 26.07 13.07
N PRO A 309 -14.76 25.81 14.33
CA PRO A 309 -14.35 24.46 14.74
C PRO A 309 -15.41 23.43 14.31
N GLY A 310 -14.98 22.38 13.62
CA GLY A 310 -15.87 21.33 13.13
C GLY A 310 -16.51 21.58 11.76
N ALA A 311 -16.31 22.73 11.10
CA ALA A 311 -16.94 23.01 9.80
C ALA A 311 -16.59 22.00 8.69
N LEU A 312 -15.34 21.53 8.64
CA LEU A 312 -14.95 20.44 7.74
C LEU A 312 -15.62 19.12 8.16
N VAL A 313 -15.69 18.82 9.45
CA VAL A 313 -16.31 17.60 9.96
C VAL A 313 -17.80 17.55 9.57
N GLU A 314 -18.52 18.66 9.66
CA GLU A 314 -19.91 18.75 9.20
C GLU A 314 -20.05 18.38 7.72
N ALA A 315 -19.16 18.89 6.86
CA ALA A 315 -19.15 18.53 5.44
C ALA A 315 -18.82 17.05 5.21
N LEU A 316 -17.86 16.48 5.95
CA LEU A 316 -17.53 15.06 5.87
C LEU A 316 -18.65 14.15 6.38
N LEU A 317 -19.42 14.60 7.38
CA LEU A 317 -20.57 13.86 7.90
C LEU A 317 -21.70 13.75 6.86
N VAL A 318 -21.92 14.78 6.04
CA VAL A 318 -22.85 14.72 4.91
C VAL A 318 -22.44 13.61 3.94
N LEU A 319 -21.17 13.58 3.53
CA LEU A 319 -20.66 12.55 2.62
C LEU A 319 -20.81 11.14 3.21
N LYS A 320 -20.51 10.98 4.50
CA LYS A 320 -20.71 9.73 5.23
C LYS A 320 -22.19 9.30 5.28
N ALA A 321 -23.12 10.24 5.49
CA ALA A 321 -24.54 9.95 5.56
C ALA A 321 -25.11 9.42 4.23
N HIS A 322 -24.56 9.89 3.10
CA HIS A 322 -24.90 9.41 1.75
C HIS A 322 -24.02 8.24 1.27
N ASN A 323 -23.17 7.67 2.15
CA ASN A 323 -22.27 6.55 1.86
C ASN A 323 -21.33 6.80 0.67
N LEU A 324 -20.86 8.04 0.52
CA LEU A 324 -19.94 8.44 -0.54
C LEU A 324 -18.50 8.25 -0.09
N ASN A 325 -17.77 7.35 -0.74
CA ASN A 325 -16.35 7.13 -0.44
C ASN A 325 -15.50 8.28 -0.98
N MET A 326 -14.48 8.66 -0.21
CA MET A 326 -13.54 9.71 -0.57
C MET A 326 -12.17 9.11 -0.83
N SER A 327 -11.67 9.24 -2.05
CA SER A 327 -10.35 8.75 -2.42
C SER A 327 -9.24 9.76 -2.14
N LYS A 328 -9.58 11.06 -2.02
CA LYS A 328 -8.61 12.13 -1.76
C LYS A 328 -9.23 13.32 -1.04
N LEU A 329 -8.47 13.90 -0.10
CA LEU A 329 -8.76 15.16 0.57
C LEU A 329 -7.46 15.96 0.70
N GLU A 330 -7.41 17.16 0.10
CA GLU A 330 -6.24 18.04 0.18
C GLU A 330 -6.69 19.47 0.55
N SER A 331 -5.99 20.11 1.48
CA SER A 331 -6.26 21.49 1.91
C SER A 331 -5.26 22.47 1.29
N ARG A 332 -5.74 23.57 0.73
CA ARG A 332 -4.91 24.67 0.19
C ARG A 332 -5.37 26.01 0.74
N PRO A 333 -4.46 26.92 1.13
CA PRO A 333 -4.85 28.27 1.52
C PRO A 333 -5.42 29.01 0.31
N ILE A 334 -6.48 29.80 0.51
CA ILE A 334 -7.06 30.64 -0.55
C ILE A 334 -6.22 31.92 -0.69
N PRO A 335 -5.61 32.18 -1.86
CA PRO A 335 -4.86 33.41 -2.09
C PRO A 335 -5.74 34.66 -1.88
N GLY A 336 -5.28 35.59 -1.04
CA GLY A 336 -5.96 36.87 -0.79
C GLY A 336 -6.95 36.87 0.39
N THR A 337 -7.32 35.71 0.93
CA THR A 337 -8.15 35.60 2.16
C THR A 337 -7.39 34.83 3.23
N PRO A 338 -6.72 35.52 4.18
CA PRO A 338 -5.98 34.87 5.25
C PRO A 338 -6.88 33.91 6.05
N TRP A 339 -6.36 32.71 6.34
CA TRP A 339 -7.01 31.69 7.17
C TRP A 339 -8.29 31.06 6.58
N GLU A 340 -8.59 31.28 5.30
CA GLU A 340 -9.59 30.50 4.58
C GLU A 340 -8.90 29.39 3.78
N GLU A 341 -9.39 28.16 3.95
CA GLU A 341 -8.87 26.97 3.30
C GLU A 341 -9.86 26.46 2.26
N MET A 342 -9.30 26.06 1.12
CA MET A 342 -9.97 25.37 0.03
C MET A 342 -9.66 23.89 0.14
N PHE A 343 -10.71 23.06 0.20
CA PHE A 343 -10.57 21.61 0.21
C PHE A 343 -10.81 21.06 -1.20
N TYR A 344 -9.91 20.21 -1.66
CA TYR A 344 -10.05 19.42 -2.88
C TYR A 344 -10.43 18.00 -2.50
N LEU A 345 -11.49 17.50 -3.13
CA LEU A 345 -12.05 16.21 -2.83
C LEU A 345 -12.21 15.40 -4.11
N ASP A 346 -11.75 14.16 -4.06
CA ASP A 346 -12.15 13.13 -5.02
C ASP A 346 -13.14 12.20 -4.35
N LEU A 347 -14.33 12.08 -4.92
CA LEU A 347 -15.40 11.20 -4.47
C LEU A 347 -15.60 10.08 -5.48
N ASP A 348 -15.66 8.83 -5.00
CA ASP A 348 -15.91 7.65 -5.85
C ASP A 348 -17.41 7.51 -6.13
N ALA A 349 -17.96 8.50 -6.83
CA ALA A 349 -19.36 8.54 -7.20
C ALA A 349 -19.56 9.24 -8.55
N ASN A 350 -20.59 8.81 -9.28
CA ASN A 350 -21.04 9.49 -10.49
C ASN A 350 -21.85 10.74 -10.12
N LEU A 351 -21.61 11.85 -10.82
CA LEU A 351 -22.34 13.09 -10.62
C LEU A 351 -23.86 12.93 -10.82
N SER A 352 -24.32 12.04 -11.71
CA SER A 352 -25.77 11.86 -11.95
C SER A 352 -26.47 11.03 -10.88
N SER A 353 -25.73 10.36 -9.98
CA SER A 353 -26.34 9.49 -8.97
C SER A 353 -27.20 10.27 -8.00
N SER A 354 -28.28 9.62 -7.51
CA SER A 354 -29.24 10.25 -6.60
C SER A 354 -28.61 10.65 -5.27
N GLU A 355 -27.67 9.84 -4.79
CA GLU A 355 -26.88 10.00 -3.58
C GLU A 355 -25.95 11.20 -3.72
N MET A 356 -25.24 11.31 -4.85
CA MET A 356 -24.32 12.42 -5.11
C MET A 356 -25.07 13.75 -5.25
N GLN A 357 -26.18 13.77 -5.99
CA GLN A 357 -27.02 14.96 -6.12
C GLN A 357 -27.63 15.41 -4.79
N SER A 358 -28.00 14.46 -3.92
CA SER A 358 -28.52 14.77 -2.58
C SER A 358 -27.43 15.33 -1.67
N ALA A 359 -26.23 14.71 -1.67
CA ALA A 359 -25.09 15.19 -0.92
C ALA A 359 -24.63 16.59 -1.37
N LEU A 360 -24.57 16.85 -2.68
CA LEU A 360 -24.19 18.17 -3.21
C LEU A 360 -25.15 19.27 -2.74
N LYS A 361 -26.46 19.04 -2.79
CA LYS A 361 -27.46 20.00 -2.30
C LYS A 361 -27.32 20.31 -0.81
N GLU A 362 -26.90 19.32 -0.03
CA GLU A 362 -26.68 19.49 1.41
C GLU A 362 -25.36 20.22 1.67
N LEU A 363 -24.29 19.87 0.96
CA LEU A 363 -22.99 20.54 1.00
C LEU A 363 -23.09 22.02 0.58
N GLU A 364 -23.85 22.33 -0.46
CA GLU A 364 -24.11 23.71 -0.92
C GLU A 364 -24.72 24.61 0.18
N ARG A 365 -25.44 24.04 1.16
CA ARG A 365 -26.08 24.80 2.24
C ARG A 365 -25.14 25.10 3.40
N ILE A 366 -24.12 24.26 3.61
CA ILE A 366 -23.20 24.36 4.75
C ILE A 366 -21.82 24.93 4.35
N THR A 367 -21.45 24.80 3.08
CA THR A 367 -20.21 25.35 2.54
C THR A 367 -20.42 26.77 2.02
N ARG A 368 -19.36 27.59 2.05
CA ARG A 368 -19.39 28.95 1.49
C ARG A 368 -19.28 28.97 -0.02
N PHE A 369 -18.53 28.01 -0.54
CA PHE A 369 -18.27 27.85 -1.95
C PHE A 369 -18.11 26.36 -2.21
N ILE A 370 -18.71 25.89 -3.30
CA ILE A 370 -18.52 24.55 -3.82
C ILE A 370 -18.56 24.61 -5.33
N LYS A 371 -17.64 23.91 -5.98
CA LYS A 371 -17.58 23.80 -7.44
C LYS A 371 -17.17 22.39 -7.80
N VAL A 372 -17.95 21.76 -8.67
CA VAL A 372 -17.58 20.48 -9.28
C VAL A 372 -16.57 20.77 -10.39
N LEU A 373 -15.38 20.20 -10.29
CA LEU A 373 -14.34 20.32 -11.31
C LEU A 373 -14.54 19.31 -12.44
N GLY A 374 -15.19 18.18 -12.19
CA GLY A 374 -15.54 17.23 -13.25
C GLY A 374 -15.99 15.89 -12.71
N CYS A 375 -16.67 15.12 -13.56
CA CYS A 375 -17.02 13.73 -13.34
C CYS A 375 -16.44 12.93 -14.49
N TYR A 376 -15.62 11.93 -14.18
CA TYR A 376 -14.85 11.18 -15.15
C TYR A 376 -14.75 9.70 -14.78
N PRO A 377 -14.58 8.80 -15.75
CA PRO A 377 -14.43 7.37 -15.49
C PRO A 377 -13.16 7.09 -14.68
N CYS A 378 -13.23 6.19 -13.69
CA CYS A 378 -12.05 5.73 -12.97
C CYS A 378 -11.18 4.86 -13.89
N GLU A 379 -9.87 5.12 -13.94
CA GLU A 379 -8.93 4.31 -14.75
C GLU A 379 -8.40 3.09 -13.98
N THR A 380 -8.27 3.19 -12.65
CA THR A 380 -7.83 2.07 -11.79
C THR A 380 -8.95 1.07 -11.57
N VAL A 381 -9.12 0.16 -12.52
CA VAL A 381 -10.00 -1.00 -12.34
C VAL A 381 -9.20 -2.09 -11.63
N ASN A 382 -9.24 -2.13 -10.30
CA ASN A 382 -8.57 -3.18 -9.53
C ASN A 382 -8.95 -4.57 -10.09
N PRO A 383 -7.98 -5.40 -10.52
CA PRO A 383 -8.27 -6.74 -11.02
C PRO A 383 -9.02 -7.54 -9.97
N THR A 384 -10.05 -8.27 -10.40
CA THR A 384 -10.79 -9.16 -9.50
C THR A 384 -9.83 -10.24 -8.99
N GLN A 385 -9.48 -10.19 -7.71
CA GLN A 385 -8.59 -11.17 -7.06
C GLN A 385 -9.39 -12.42 -6.66
N LEU A 386 -8.90 -13.59 -7.08
CA LEU A 386 -9.34 -14.89 -6.54
C LEU A 386 -8.63 -15.15 -5.22
N SER A 387 -9.29 -15.79 -4.27
CA SER A 387 -8.65 -16.19 -3.01
C SER A 387 -7.64 -17.31 -3.24
N ASN A 388 -6.56 -17.38 -2.46
CA ASN A 388 -5.58 -18.48 -2.54
C ASN A 388 -6.21 -19.87 -2.35
N SER A 389 -7.34 -19.96 -1.64
CA SER A 389 -8.12 -21.20 -1.51
C SER A 389 -8.71 -21.70 -2.84
N GLN A 390 -8.99 -20.81 -3.79
CA GLN A 390 -9.48 -21.17 -5.13
C GLN A 390 -8.33 -21.53 -6.10
N LEU A 391 -7.09 -21.17 -5.74
CA LEU A 391 -5.86 -21.55 -6.44
C LEU A 391 -5.34 -22.91 -5.98
N MET A 392 -5.70 -23.38 -4.78
CA MET A 392 -5.35 -24.69 -4.25
C MET A 392 -6.53 -25.66 -4.35
N ILE A 393 -6.73 -26.26 -5.53
CA ILE A 393 -7.30 -27.61 -5.58
C ILE A 393 -6.10 -28.54 -5.64
N GLU A 394 -5.82 -29.24 -4.54
CA GLU A 394 -4.76 -30.26 -4.49
C GLU A 394 -5.04 -31.35 -5.53
N PRO A 395 -4.00 -31.94 -6.16
CA PRO A 395 -4.17 -33.12 -6.98
C PRO A 395 -4.67 -34.27 -6.09
N ASP A 396 -5.71 -34.98 -6.58
CA ASP A 396 -6.32 -36.14 -5.94
C ASP A 396 -5.26 -37.15 -5.45
N THR A 397 -4.88 -37.05 -4.19
CA THR A 397 -4.14 -38.09 -3.50
C THR A 397 -5.13 -38.85 -2.64
N SER A 398 -5.54 -40.00 -3.19
CA SER A 398 -6.08 -41.21 -2.56
C SER A 398 -6.22 -41.24 -1.03
N ARG A 399 -7.12 -40.41 -0.48
CA ARG A 399 -7.68 -40.56 0.87
C ARG A 399 -9.08 -39.95 0.98
N ALA A 400 -9.94 -40.26 0.01
CA ALA A 400 -11.37 -40.07 0.13
C ALA A 400 -12.05 -41.45 0.19
N GLN A 401 -12.25 -41.97 1.39
CA GLN A 401 -13.31 -42.93 1.65
C GLN A 401 -14.15 -42.44 2.81
N ASN A 402 -15.42 -42.18 2.48
CA ASN A 402 -16.60 -42.16 3.34
C ASN A 402 -16.53 -41.29 4.60
N ILE A 403 -17.30 -40.20 4.60
CA ILE A 403 -18.56 -40.12 5.34
C ILE A 403 -19.52 -39.19 4.58
N ASN A 404 -20.51 -39.79 3.93
CA ASN A 404 -21.81 -39.15 3.73
C ASN A 404 -22.52 -39.22 5.08
N ASN A 405 -22.98 -38.08 5.60
CA ASN A 405 -24.30 -37.97 6.22
C ASN A 405 -24.70 -36.49 6.37
N ASN A 406 -25.82 -36.16 5.73
CA ASN A 406 -26.59 -34.93 5.87
C ASN A 406 -26.72 -34.49 7.33
N ARG A 407 -26.30 -33.26 7.67
CA ARG A 407 -26.98 -32.37 8.65
C ARG A 407 -26.74 -30.90 8.28
N ASP A 408 -27.86 -30.22 8.07
CA ASP A 408 -28.19 -28.79 8.20
C ASP A 408 -27.13 -27.70 8.04
N MET A 409 -27.49 -26.73 7.19
CA MET A 409 -26.81 -25.45 7.00
C MET A 409 -26.59 -24.70 8.34
N GLN A 410 -25.32 -24.49 8.68
CA GLN A 410 -24.84 -23.43 9.56
C GLN A 410 -23.68 -22.70 8.85
N PRO A 411 -23.40 -21.41 9.18
CA PRO A 411 -22.47 -20.58 8.43
C PRO A 411 -21.08 -21.19 8.48
N SER A 412 -20.40 -21.25 7.33
CA SER A 412 -19.04 -21.78 7.23
C SER A 412 -18.12 -21.09 8.25
N SER A 413 -17.69 -21.83 9.27
CA SER A 413 -16.69 -21.34 10.21
C SER A 413 -15.39 -21.07 9.44
N ARG A 414 -14.92 -19.82 9.53
CA ARG A 414 -13.61 -19.42 9.03
C ARG A 414 -12.57 -20.25 9.78
N HIS A 415 -11.83 -21.11 9.07
CA HIS A 415 -10.77 -21.91 9.68
C HIS A 415 -9.57 -21.01 10.00
N LEU A 416 -9.38 -20.69 11.28
CA LEU A 416 -8.33 -19.80 11.79
C LEU A 416 -7.16 -20.62 12.33
N ARG A 417 -5.93 -20.33 11.89
CA ARG A 417 -4.71 -21.02 12.36
C ARG A 417 -4.36 -20.70 13.80
N SER A 418 -4.76 -19.53 14.31
CA SER A 418 -4.57 -19.16 15.70
C SER A 418 -5.54 -19.87 16.63
N ALA A 419 -6.64 -20.44 16.10
CA ALA A 419 -7.73 -20.96 16.92
C ALA A 419 -7.36 -22.29 17.58
N LYS A 420 -7.90 -22.52 18.78
CA LYS A 420 -7.75 -23.81 19.47
C LYS A 420 -8.38 -24.98 18.72
N GLU A 421 -9.29 -24.71 17.78
CA GLU A 421 -9.84 -25.73 16.88
C GLU A 421 -8.78 -26.27 15.90
N ASP A 422 -7.83 -25.44 15.47
CA ASP A 422 -6.73 -25.83 14.59
C ASP A 422 -5.62 -26.56 15.37
N LYS A 423 -5.32 -26.08 16.59
CA LYS A 423 -4.34 -26.71 17.47
C LYS A 423 -4.83 -26.72 18.92
N GLN A 424 -5.08 -27.92 19.44
CA GLN A 424 -5.58 -28.11 20.82
C GLN A 424 -4.52 -27.78 21.88
N ASP A 425 -3.24 -28.07 21.60
CA ASP A 425 -2.15 -27.81 22.53
C ASP A 425 -1.74 -26.33 22.47
N ALA A 426 -1.53 -25.73 23.65
CA ALA A 426 -1.02 -24.36 23.75
C ALA A 426 0.33 -24.25 23.04
N SER A 427 0.53 -23.17 22.28
CA SER A 427 1.84 -22.85 21.73
C SER A 427 2.77 -22.39 22.85
N GLN A 428 4.04 -22.77 22.72
CA GLN A 428 5.11 -22.36 23.61
C GLN A 428 6.24 -21.77 22.79
N ILE A 429 6.78 -20.64 23.24
CA ILE A 429 7.95 -19.99 22.66
C ILE A 429 9.11 -20.10 23.65
N ILE A 430 10.22 -20.66 23.18
CA ILE A 430 11.44 -20.84 23.95
C ILE A 430 12.56 -20.09 23.22
N CYS A 431 13.10 -19.05 23.86
CA CYS A 431 14.24 -18.29 23.37
C CYS A 431 15.24 -18.11 24.51
N GLY A 432 16.34 -18.86 24.47
CA GLY A 432 17.32 -18.90 25.56
C GLY A 432 16.68 -19.22 26.92
N GLN A 433 16.67 -18.25 27.84
CA GLN A 433 16.06 -18.40 29.18
C GLN A 433 14.61 -17.92 29.27
N LEU A 434 14.07 -17.33 28.19
CA LEU A 434 12.69 -16.89 28.11
C LEU A 434 11.82 -18.05 27.62
N GLN A 435 10.79 -18.38 28.41
CA GLN A 435 9.74 -19.33 28.05
C GLN A 435 8.39 -18.65 28.27
N ILE A 436 7.57 -18.61 27.22
CA ILE A 436 6.24 -17.99 27.25
C ILE A 436 5.24 -18.98 26.64
N GLY A 437 4.13 -19.20 27.33
CA GLY A 437 3.09 -20.13 26.93
C GLY A 437 3.22 -21.50 27.58
N ASP A 438 2.20 -22.33 27.40
CA ASP A 438 2.07 -23.65 28.03
C ASP A 438 2.31 -23.63 29.56
N GLY A 439 1.71 -22.65 30.24
CA GLY A 439 1.83 -22.48 31.69
C GLY A 439 3.14 -21.86 32.18
N GLN A 440 4.09 -21.56 31.28
CA GLN A 440 5.28 -20.78 31.60
C GLN A 440 4.98 -19.28 31.52
N PHE A 441 5.48 -18.53 32.52
CA PHE A 441 5.24 -17.10 32.66
C PHE A 441 6.49 -16.28 32.34
N GLY A 442 6.40 -15.40 31.35
CA GLY A 442 7.48 -14.52 30.93
C GLY A 442 7.44 -13.13 31.57
N ALA A 443 8.59 -12.62 32.04
CA ALA A 443 8.71 -11.21 32.46
C ALA A 443 9.67 -10.42 31.56
N LEU A 444 9.14 -9.39 30.91
CA LEU A 444 9.87 -8.56 29.94
C LEU A 444 9.92 -7.11 30.42
N ALA A 445 11.11 -6.49 30.33
CA ALA A 445 11.29 -5.07 30.64
C ALA A 445 11.34 -4.27 29.34
N LEU A 446 10.47 -3.27 29.18
CA LEU A 446 10.54 -2.36 28.03
C LEU A 446 11.31 -1.10 28.39
N VAL A 447 12.35 -0.78 27.63
CA VAL A 447 13.29 0.31 27.89
C VAL A 447 13.57 1.07 26.60
N SER A 448 13.45 2.39 26.63
CA SER A 448 13.87 3.22 25.49
C SER A 448 15.39 3.18 25.31
N LEU A 449 15.87 3.07 24.08
CA LEU A 449 17.30 3.00 23.75
C LEU A 449 18.08 4.18 24.37
N PRO A 450 19.00 3.93 25.32
CA PRO A 450 19.74 5.00 25.98
C PRO A 450 20.86 5.54 25.08
N GLN A 451 21.32 6.77 25.34
CA GLN A 451 22.42 7.40 24.60
C GLN A 451 23.81 6.87 25.01
N GLU A 452 23.95 6.29 26.21
CA GLU A 452 25.22 5.82 26.77
C GLU A 452 25.22 4.30 27.03
N SER A 453 26.22 3.58 26.54
CA SER A 453 26.33 2.12 26.67
C SER A 453 26.82 1.64 28.05
N GLU A 454 27.71 2.38 28.70
CA GLU A 454 28.35 1.95 29.97
C GLU A 454 27.35 1.77 31.11
N ARG A 455 26.35 2.67 31.21
CA ARG A 455 25.32 2.61 32.25
C ARG A 455 24.29 1.51 32.01
N PHE A 456 24.10 1.10 30.76
CA PHE A 456 23.09 0.09 30.42
C PHE A 456 23.47 -1.31 30.94
N SER A 457 24.76 -1.64 30.99
CA SER A 457 25.22 -2.92 31.55
C SER A 457 24.80 -3.10 33.02
N GLN A 458 24.90 -2.02 33.82
CA GLN A 458 24.42 -2.05 35.21
C GLN A 458 22.89 -2.21 35.29
N LYS A 459 22.14 -1.50 34.44
CA LYS A 459 20.68 -1.68 34.35
C LYS A 459 20.30 -3.11 33.98
N ALA A 460 20.97 -3.70 33.00
CA ALA A 460 20.75 -5.08 32.58
C ALA A 460 20.95 -6.07 33.75
N LYS A 461 22.03 -5.88 34.53
CA LYS A 461 22.26 -6.67 35.74
C LYS A 461 21.11 -6.54 36.74
N SER A 462 20.70 -5.31 37.06
CA SER A 462 19.64 -5.06 38.04
C SER A 462 18.26 -5.57 37.58
N LEU A 463 17.96 -5.51 36.27
CA LEU A 463 16.77 -6.13 35.68
C LEU A 463 16.80 -7.65 35.85
N LYS A 464 17.95 -8.30 35.61
CA LYS A 464 18.09 -9.74 35.81
C LYS A 464 17.89 -10.13 37.27
N GLU A 465 18.50 -9.39 38.20
CA GLU A 465 18.35 -9.60 39.66
C GLU A 465 16.90 -9.40 40.15
N ALA A 466 16.15 -8.51 39.49
CA ALA A 466 14.72 -8.31 39.76
C ALA A 466 13.82 -9.42 39.20
N GLY A 467 14.33 -10.31 38.34
CA GLY A 467 13.62 -11.46 37.81
C GLY A 467 13.12 -11.32 36.36
N PHE A 468 13.55 -10.30 35.62
CA PHE A 468 13.26 -10.21 34.18
C PHE A 468 14.05 -11.25 33.38
N GLN A 469 13.47 -11.73 32.28
CA GLN A 469 14.08 -12.71 31.37
C GLN A 469 14.48 -12.09 30.03
N ALA A 470 13.86 -10.97 29.65
CA ALA A 470 14.16 -10.28 28.40
C ALA A 470 14.00 -8.76 28.54
N VAL A 471 14.65 -8.03 27.62
CA VAL A 471 14.55 -6.58 27.52
C VAL A 471 14.12 -6.20 26.11
N ILE A 472 13.07 -5.39 26.02
CA ILE A 472 12.55 -4.79 24.79
C ILE A 472 13.17 -3.41 24.63
N LEU A 473 13.89 -3.22 23.53
CA LEU A 473 14.50 -1.96 23.15
C LEU A 473 13.61 -1.24 22.14
N GLU A 474 13.18 -0.02 22.47
CA GLU A 474 12.37 0.85 21.58
C GLU A 474 13.11 2.14 21.19
N GLY A 475 12.60 2.85 20.19
CA GLY A 475 13.15 4.13 19.74
C GLY A 475 14.38 4.04 18.83
N LEU A 476 14.46 3.03 17.97
CA LEU A 476 15.59 2.82 17.03
C LEU A 476 15.80 4.03 16.12
N SER A 477 14.72 4.57 15.56
CA SER A 477 14.71 5.79 14.74
C SER A 477 15.27 7.05 15.42
N ARG A 478 15.40 7.07 16.75
CA ARG A 478 15.93 8.22 17.50
C ARG A 478 17.46 8.17 17.66
N GLN A 479 18.13 7.14 17.15
CA GLN A 479 19.56 6.91 17.33
C GLN A 479 20.36 7.18 16.04
N HIS A 480 21.32 8.10 16.11
CA HIS A 480 22.20 8.43 14.98
C HIS A 480 23.14 7.27 14.56
N SER A 481 23.39 6.32 15.47
CA SER A 481 24.24 5.12 15.27
C SER A 481 23.57 3.85 15.80
N ALA A 482 22.30 3.62 15.42
CA ALA A 482 21.45 2.56 15.97
C ALA A 482 22.13 1.17 15.96
N GLU A 483 22.79 0.78 14.87
CA GLU A 483 23.44 -0.52 14.71
C GLU A 483 24.53 -0.78 15.76
N LEU A 484 25.48 0.14 15.92
CA LEU A 484 26.56 0.05 16.89
C LEU A 484 26.03 0.03 18.34
N CYS A 485 25.00 0.83 18.63
CA CYS A 485 24.35 0.86 19.93
C CYS A 485 23.65 -0.46 20.25
N ILE A 486 22.87 -1.02 19.32
CA ILE A 486 22.16 -2.29 19.50
C ILE A 486 23.16 -3.42 19.76
N LEU A 487 24.27 -3.48 19.03
CA LEU A 487 25.30 -4.50 19.24
C LEU A 487 25.91 -4.43 20.64
N ALA A 488 26.20 -3.22 21.14
CA ALA A 488 26.71 -3.02 22.49
C ALA A 488 25.67 -3.44 23.56
N PHE A 489 24.42 -3.03 23.41
CA PHE A 489 23.35 -3.39 24.34
C PHE A 489 23.04 -4.89 24.33
N LYS A 490 22.95 -5.49 23.14
CA LYS A 490 22.79 -6.94 22.97
C LYS A 490 23.88 -7.71 23.71
N LYS A 491 25.14 -7.26 23.59
CA LYS A 491 26.27 -7.87 24.32
C LYS A 491 26.10 -7.78 25.83
N SER A 492 25.66 -6.63 26.34
CA SER A 492 25.37 -6.45 27.78
C SER A 492 24.22 -7.33 28.26
N LEU A 493 23.12 -7.43 27.50
CA LEU A 493 21.99 -8.31 27.85
C LEU A 493 22.41 -9.78 27.87
N TYR A 494 23.13 -10.21 26.85
CA TYR A 494 23.64 -11.59 26.75
C TYR A 494 24.54 -11.96 27.93
N GLN A 495 25.39 -11.04 28.40
CA GLN A 495 26.26 -11.26 29.57
C GLN A 495 25.49 -11.63 30.84
N PHE A 496 24.26 -11.13 31.00
CA PHE A 496 23.41 -11.42 32.17
C PHE A 496 22.29 -12.44 31.86
N GLY A 497 22.31 -13.07 30.68
CA GLY A 497 21.29 -14.05 30.28
C GLY A 497 19.90 -13.43 30.13
N LEU A 498 19.83 -12.21 29.57
CA LEU A 498 18.60 -11.55 29.15
C LEU A 498 18.47 -11.61 27.63
N GLU A 499 17.29 -11.97 27.13
CA GLU A 499 16.99 -11.93 25.70
C GLU A 499 16.84 -10.49 25.19
N CYS A 500 17.28 -10.25 23.96
CA CYS A 500 17.26 -8.93 23.33
C CYS A 500 16.10 -8.85 22.33
N ILE A 501 15.05 -8.13 22.71
CA ILE A 501 13.87 -7.93 21.88
C ILE A 501 13.95 -6.53 21.27
N ILE A 502 13.72 -6.42 19.96
CA ILE A 502 13.76 -5.13 19.27
C ILE A 502 12.35 -4.74 18.82
N SER A 503 11.90 -3.56 19.24
CA SER A 503 10.63 -2.99 18.80
C SER A 503 10.75 -2.41 17.39
N VAL A 504 9.83 -2.80 16.51
CA VAL A 504 9.68 -2.29 15.15
C VAL A 504 8.52 -1.30 15.17
N GLU A 505 8.88 -0.02 15.18
CA GLU A 505 7.95 1.10 15.19
C GLU A 505 7.64 1.62 13.79
N HIS A 506 8.58 1.41 12.86
CA HIS A 506 8.49 1.77 11.45
C HIS A 506 8.99 0.63 10.57
N GLU A 507 8.40 0.43 9.39
CA GLU A 507 8.76 -0.68 8.47
C GLU A 507 10.26 -0.67 8.09
N VAL A 508 10.88 0.51 8.00
CA VAL A 508 12.32 0.66 7.69
C VAL A 508 13.24 0.05 8.76
N GLU A 509 12.75 -0.11 9.99
CA GLU A 509 13.54 -0.67 11.10
C GLU A 509 13.59 -2.19 11.06
N LEU A 510 12.68 -2.86 10.31
CA LEU A 510 12.55 -4.32 10.30
C LEU A 510 13.85 -5.04 9.99
N LYS A 511 14.60 -4.56 8.99
CA LYS A 511 15.85 -5.21 8.57
C LYS A 511 16.87 -5.22 9.71
N LEU A 512 17.12 -4.06 10.31
CA LEU A 512 18.08 -3.90 11.41
C LEU A 512 17.61 -4.66 12.66
N ALA A 513 16.30 -4.63 12.93
CA ALA A 513 15.71 -5.35 14.04
C ALA A 513 15.84 -6.87 13.87
N ALA A 514 15.56 -7.41 12.69
CA ALA A 514 15.67 -8.83 12.39
C ALA A 514 17.13 -9.34 12.41
N GLU A 515 18.09 -8.49 12.05
CA GLU A 515 19.52 -8.84 12.05
C GLU A 515 20.10 -8.94 13.48
N HIS A 516 19.55 -8.18 14.43
CA HIS A 516 20.14 -8.08 15.76
C HIS A 516 19.26 -8.55 16.92
N GLY A 517 17.94 -8.55 16.79
CA GLY A 517 17.01 -9.05 17.80
C GLY A 517 17.02 -10.57 17.88
N THR A 518 16.72 -11.11 19.07
CA THR A 518 16.36 -12.54 19.21
C THR A 518 14.86 -12.76 19.07
N ILE A 519 14.07 -11.73 19.37
CA ILE A 519 12.62 -11.63 19.15
C ILE A 519 12.31 -10.24 18.60
N LEU A 520 11.28 -10.13 17.76
CA LEU A 520 10.77 -8.84 17.30
C LEU A 520 9.48 -8.48 18.01
N LEU A 521 9.32 -7.23 18.42
CA LEU A 521 8.03 -6.68 18.83
C LEU A 521 7.50 -5.77 17.72
N ILE A 522 6.34 -6.09 17.16
CA ILE A 522 5.65 -5.24 16.19
C ILE A 522 4.71 -4.33 16.97
N ALA A 523 5.02 -3.03 16.99
CA ALA A 523 4.26 -2.06 17.77
C ALA A 523 2.80 -1.97 17.30
N GLY A 524 1.86 -1.68 18.19
CA GLY A 524 0.42 -1.70 17.88
C GLY A 524 0.02 -0.74 16.73
N LYS A 525 0.77 0.34 16.51
CA LYS A 525 0.59 1.24 15.34
C LYS A 525 0.84 0.57 13.99
N GLN A 526 1.59 -0.53 13.97
CA GLN A 526 1.91 -1.31 12.78
C GLN A 526 0.98 -2.53 12.58
N MET A 527 0.06 -2.80 13.50
CA MET A 527 -0.83 -3.96 13.45
C MET A 527 -1.66 -4.04 12.16
N HIS A 528 -2.02 -2.90 11.57
CA HIS A 528 -2.77 -2.86 10.29
C HIS A 528 -1.87 -2.81 9.04
N ASN A 529 -0.54 -2.81 9.19
CA ASN A 529 0.39 -2.79 8.05
C ASN A 529 0.56 -4.20 7.48
N HIS A 530 -0.31 -4.58 6.54
CA HIS A 530 -0.31 -5.92 5.94
C HIS A 530 1.02 -6.27 5.23
N SER A 531 1.74 -5.29 4.67
CA SER A 531 3.05 -5.52 4.04
C SER A 531 4.06 -5.98 5.09
N LEU A 532 4.16 -5.22 6.18
CA LEU A 532 5.07 -5.52 7.29
C LEU A 532 4.70 -6.85 7.96
N LEU A 533 3.42 -7.12 8.22
CA LEU A 533 2.99 -8.40 8.80
C LEU A 533 3.34 -9.60 7.91
N LYS A 534 3.21 -9.47 6.59
CA LYS A 534 3.63 -10.53 5.66
C LYS A 534 5.14 -10.74 5.69
N GLN A 535 5.94 -9.66 5.68
CA GLN A 535 7.40 -9.76 5.77
C GLN A 535 7.83 -10.44 7.07
N VAL A 536 7.21 -10.05 8.19
CA VAL A 536 7.46 -10.63 9.52
C VAL A 536 7.02 -12.10 9.58
N GLY A 537 5.91 -12.45 8.91
CA GLY A 537 5.44 -13.83 8.77
C GLY A 537 6.36 -14.75 7.95
N CYS A 538 7.26 -14.19 7.14
CA CYS A 538 8.29 -14.95 6.43
C CYS A 538 9.59 -15.12 7.25
N LEU A 539 9.69 -14.49 8.43
CA LEU A 539 10.86 -14.64 9.30
C LEU A 539 10.82 -15.94 10.07
N HIS A 540 12.00 -16.47 10.38
CA HIS A 540 12.18 -17.74 11.10
C HIS A 540 12.54 -17.48 12.58
N MET A 541 11.96 -16.45 13.18
CA MET A 541 12.22 -16.02 14.56
C MET A 541 10.92 -15.64 15.27
N PRO A 542 10.88 -15.65 16.62
CA PRO A 542 9.69 -15.28 17.36
C PRO A 542 9.30 -13.82 17.18
N VAL A 543 7.98 -13.58 17.21
CA VAL A 543 7.37 -12.27 17.00
C VAL A 543 6.33 -12.03 18.09
N ILE A 544 6.37 -10.85 18.70
CA ILE A 544 5.32 -10.31 19.55
C ILE A 544 4.52 -9.32 18.72
N LEU A 545 3.24 -9.55 18.52
CA LEU A 545 2.33 -8.61 17.86
C LEU A 545 1.54 -7.86 18.92
N GLU A 546 1.76 -6.56 19.06
CA GLU A 546 0.99 -5.72 19.97
C GLU A 546 -0.35 -5.29 19.35
N ARG A 547 -1.42 -5.32 20.15
CA ARG A 547 -2.75 -4.87 19.70
C ARG A 547 -2.78 -3.35 19.50
N ASN A 548 -3.38 -2.89 18.41
CA ASN A 548 -3.67 -1.47 18.23
C ASN A 548 -4.74 -1.00 19.24
N THR A 549 -4.57 0.20 19.80
CA THR A 549 -5.49 0.74 20.81
C THR A 549 -6.92 0.97 20.31
N MET A 550 -7.16 1.02 18.99
CA MET A 550 -8.51 1.13 18.41
C MET A 550 -9.06 -0.19 17.85
N ALA A 551 -8.28 -1.28 17.86
CA ALA A 551 -8.66 -2.52 17.21
C ALA A 551 -9.57 -3.37 18.10
N SER A 552 -10.57 -4.00 17.48
CA SER A 552 -11.35 -5.09 18.08
C SER A 552 -10.50 -6.37 18.24
N VAL A 553 -11.01 -7.35 19.00
CA VAL A 553 -10.39 -8.68 19.13
C VAL A 553 -10.36 -9.41 17.78
N GLU A 554 -11.42 -9.24 16.97
CA GLU A 554 -11.52 -9.84 15.64
C GLU A 554 -10.44 -9.30 14.69
N GLU A 555 -10.28 -7.97 14.60
CA GLU A 555 -9.21 -7.35 13.79
C GLU A 555 -7.82 -7.76 14.27
N TYR A 556 -7.66 -7.99 15.56
CA TYR A 556 -6.39 -8.41 16.14
C TYR A 556 -6.04 -9.86 15.79
N ILE A 557 -7.01 -10.77 15.83
CA ILE A 557 -6.86 -12.15 15.35
C ILE A 557 -6.61 -12.18 13.84
N ASP A 558 -7.29 -11.34 13.07
CA ASP A 558 -7.07 -11.24 11.63
C ASP A 558 -5.65 -10.78 11.28
N ALA A 559 -5.07 -9.86 12.06
CA ALA A 559 -3.67 -9.48 11.94
C ALA A 559 -2.72 -10.63 12.28
N ALA A 560 -3.03 -11.42 13.31
CA ALA A 560 -2.26 -12.62 13.65
C ALA A 560 -2.30 -13.67 12.53
N GLU A 561 -3.47 -13.88 11.90
CA GLU A 561 -3.62 -14.80 10.77
C GLU A 561 -2.75 -14.42 9.57
N ILE A 562 -2.52 -13.12 9.32
CA ILE A 562 -1.62 -12.70 8.25
C ILE A 562 -0.22 -13.25 8.50
N ILE A 563 0.32 -13.12 9.73
CA ILE A 563 1.64 -13.64 10.09
C ILE A 563 1.67 -15.18 9.98
N LEU A 564 0.70 -15.86 10.60
CA LEU A 564 0.63 -17.32 10.62
C LEU A 564 0.50 -17.92 9.21
N SER A 565 -0.26 -17.26 8.33
CA SER A 565 -0.47 -17.71 6.94
C SER A 565 0.80 -17.69 6.08
N GLN A 566 1.81 -16.91 6.46
CA GLN A 566 3.11 -16.87 5.77
C GLN A 566 4.10 -17.93 6.30
N GLY A 567 3.75 -18.64 7.39
CA GLY A 567 4.52 -19.77 7.90
C GLY A 567 5.21 -19.54 9.25
N ASN A 568 5.24 -18.32 9.78
CA ASN A 568 5.81 -18.06 11.11
C ASN A 568 4.81 -18.42 12.22
N GLN A 569 4.97 -19.63 12.77
CA GLN A 569 4.18 -20.16 13.88
C GLN A 569 4.67 -19.70 15.26
N GLN A 570 5.76 -18.92 15.32
CA GLN A 570 6.38 -18.44 16.56
C GLN A 570 5.81 -17.08 16.99
N LEU A 571 4.47 -16.97 17.05
CA LEU A 571 3.77 -15.72 17.32
C LEU A 571 3.28 -15.65 18.77
N ILE A 572 3.46 -14.47 19.39
CA ILE A 572 2.98 -14.09 20.72
C ILE A 572 2.07 -12.87 20.55
N LEU A 573 0.93 -12.86 21.23
CA LEU A 573 0.03 -11.72 21.29
C LEU A 573 0.38 -10.84 22.50
N CYS A 574 0.30 -9.53 22.39
CA CYS A 574 0.45 -8.57 23.48
C CYS A 574 -0.74 -7.62 23.59
N GLU A 575 -1.47 -7.70 24.69
CA GLU A 575 -2.56 -6.79 25.05
C GLU A 575 -2.01 -5.61 25.87
N SER A 576 -2.03 -4.41 25.30
CA SER A 576 -1.48 -3.18 25.87
C SER A 576 -2.56 -2.15 26.27
N GLY A 577 -3.82 -2.50 26.11
CA GLY A 577 -4.98 -1.68 26.39
C GLY A 577 -5.58 -1.03 25.14
N ILE A 578 -6.84 -0.63 25.26
CA ILE A 578 -7.61 0.02 24.20
C ILE A 578 -8.04 1.42 24.64
N ARG A 579 -8.30 2.31 23.69
CA ARG A 579 -8.89 3.60 24.00
C ARG A 579 -10.34 3.41 24.41
N THR A 580 -10.73 4.13 25.45
CA THR A 580 -12.12 4.16 25.92
C THR A 580 -12.61 5.59 26.02
N PHE A 581 -13.90 5.77 26.24
CA PHE A 581 -14.49 7.09 26.47
C PHE A 581 -14.22 7.64 27.87
N ASN A 582 -13.61 6.85 28.77
CA ASN A 582 -13.37 7.24 30.15
C ASN A 582 -12.17 8.20 30.29
N ASP A 583 -11.16 8.07 29.44
CA ASP A 583 -9.97 8.91 29.44
C ASP A 583 -9.48 9.11 27.99
N SER A 584 -9.35 10.37 27.57
CA SER A 584 -8.94 10.72 26.20
C SER A 584 -7.46 10.51 25.92
N VAL A 585 -6.63 10.41 26.98
CA VAL A 585 -5.17 10.35 26.90
C VAL A 585 -4.66 8.95 27.21
N LYS A 586 -5.30 8.25 28.15
CA LYS A 586 -4.82 6.97 28.66
C LYS A 586 -5.67 5.79 28.18
N PRO A 587 -5.08 4.72 27.64
CA PRO A 587 -5.83 3.51 27.33
C PRO A 587 -6.34 2.84 28.62
N ALA A 588 -7.43 2.09 28.51
CA ALA A 588 -7.90 1.19 29.55
C ALA A 588 -7.37 -0.23 29.28
N LEU A 589 -7.00 -0.94 30.33
CA LEU A 589 -6.54 -2.33 30.20
C LEU A 589 -7.73 -3.24 29.90
N ASP A 590 -7.70 -3.95 28.78
CA ASP A 590 -8.79 -4.81 28.33
C ASP A 590 -8.60 -6.26 28.83
N LEU A 591 -8.87 -6.48 30.12
CA LEU A 591 -8.82 -7.82 30.70
C LEU A 591 -9.95 -8.74 30.20
N ALA A 592 -11.03 -8.18 29.65
CA ALA A 592 -12.10 -8.98 29.04
C ALA A 592 -11.61 -9.62 27.73
N ALA A 593 -10.94 -8.85 26.88
CA ALA A 593 -10.30 -9.38 25.68
C ALA A 593 -9.22 -10.43 26.00
N LEU A 594 -8.46 -10.29 27.10
CA LEU A 594 -7.53 -11.33 27.52
C LEU A 594 -8.26 -12.67 27.73
N VAL A 595 -9.37 -12.67 28.47
CA VAL A 595 -10.15 -13.89 28.73
C VAL A 595 -10.71 -14.48 27.44
N GLU A 596 -11.22 -13.61 26.56
CA GLU A 596 -11.72 -14.01 25.24
C GLU A 596 -10.62 -14.64 24.38
N LEU A 597 -9.48 -13.98 24.25
CA LEU A 597 -8.33 -14.47 23.48
C LEU A 597 -7.77 -15.78 24.05
N LYS A 598 -7.70 -15.94 25.38
CA LYS A 598 -7.32 -17.23 26.00
C LYS A 598 -8.35 -18.33 25.74
N GLY A 599 -9.61 -17.98 25.48
CA GLY A 599 -10.65 -18.90 25.05
C GLY A 599 -10.49 -19.32 23.59
N LEU A 600 -10.25 -18.35 22.71
CA LEU A 600 -10.23 -18.53 21.25
C LEU A 600 -8.90 -19.08 20.71
N SER A 601 -7.77 -18.61 21.24
CA SER A 601 -6.45 -18.81 20.65
C SER A 601 -5.57 -19.78 21.44
N HIS A 602 -4.75 -20.56 20.72
CA HIS A 602 -3.69 -21.38 21.33
C HIS A 602 -2.38 -20.60 21.49
N LEU A 603 -2.27 -19.38 20.96
CA LEU A 603 -1.06 -18.56 21.03
C LEU A 603 -0.79 -18.06 22.46
N PRO A 604 0.48 -17.87 22.85
CA PRO A 604 0.81 -17.22 24.11
C PRO A 604 0.39 -15.74 24.10
N ILE A 605 -0.08 -15.24 25.24
CA ILE A 605 -0.58 -13.88 25.39
C ILE A 605 0.15 -13.17 26.54
N LEU A 606 0.87 -12.11 26.21
CA LEU A 606 1.45 -11.15 27.13
C LEU A 606 0.49 -10.01 27.40
N VAL A 607 0.64 -9.38 28.57
CA VAL A 607 -0.09 -8.16 28.91
C VAL A 607 0.90 -7.05 29.26
N ASN A 608 0.71 -5.87 28.68
CA ASN A 608 1.41 -4.65 29.09
C ASN A 608 0.47 -3.72 29.88
N PRO A 609 0.43 -3.82 31.21
CA PRO A 609 -0.42 -2.96 32.01
C PRO A 609 0.12 -1.52 32.11
N SER A 610 1.35 -1.25 31.66
CA SER A 610 2.06 0.00 31.95
C SER A 610 1.40 1.23 31.32
N TYR A 611 0.84 1.08 30.11
CA TYR A 611 0.15 2.19 29.43
C TYR A 611 -1.19 2.55 30.08
N ALA A 612 -1.88 1.55 30.64
CA ALA A 612 -3.21 1.73 31.25
C ALA A 612 -3.18 1.96 32.77
N SER A 613 -2.06 1.68 33.44
CA SER A 613 -1.96 1.72 34.90
C SER A 613 -1.28 2.97 35.43
N THR A 614 -1.69 3.41 36.62
CA THR A 614 -0.96 4.38 37.43
C THR A 614 0.03 3.63 38.34
N PRO A 615 1.02 4.29 38.96
CA PRO A 615 1.91 3.61 39.91
C PRO A 615 1.17 2.86 41.03
N THR A 616 0.00 3.36 41.45
CA THR A 616 -0.83 2.73 42.48
C THR A 616 -1.64 1.53 41.98
N THR A 617 -2.03 1.49 40.71
CA THR A 617 -2.87 0.42 40.14
C THR A 617 -2.08 -0.65 39.39
N LEU A 618 -0.82 -0.37 39.03
CA LEU A 618 0.04 -1.28 38.25
C LEU A 618 0.18 -2.66 38.90
N VAL A 619 0.34 -2.72 40.22
CA VAL A 619 0.46 -3.98 40.96
C VAL A 619 -0.82 -4.81 40.85
N ALA A 620 -1.98 -4.19 41.05
CA ALA A 620 -3.27 -4.86 40.99
C ALA A 620 -3.57 -5.38 39.58
N HIS A 621 -3.34 -4.56 38.55
CA HIS A 621 -3.52 -4.98 37.16
C HIS A 621 -2.57 -6.10 36.74
N SER A 622 -1.31 -6.07 37.20
CA SER A 622 -0.34 -7.13 36.93
C SER A 622 -0.76 -8.47 37.57
N ILE A 623 -1.26 -8.44 38.81
CA ILE A 623 -1.78 -9.62 39.50
C ILE A 623 -3.04 -10.14 38.80
N ALA A 624 -3.95 -9.26 38.41
CA ALA A 624 -5.16 -9.62 37.69
C ALA A 624 -4.85 -10.31 36.36
N ALA A 625 -3.90 -9.78 35.57
CA ALA A 625 -3.47 -10.39 34.32
C ALA A 625 -2.96 -11.83 34.52
N LYS A 626 -2.10 -12.08 35.52
CA LYS A 626 -1.64 -13.44 35.85
C LYS A 626 -2.79 -14.34 36.28
N GLN A 627 -3.70 -13.85 37.12
CA GLN A 627 -4.87 -14.63 37.58
C GLN A 627 -5.83 -14.99 36.45
N LEU A 628 -5.90 -14.16 35.41
CA LEU A 628 -6.64 -14.41 34.16
C LEU A 628 -5.84 -15.20 33.12
N ALA A 629 -4.77 -15.87 33.55
CA ALA A 629 -3.94 -16.77 32.73
C ALA A 629 -3.19 -16.09 31.56
N ALA A 630 -2.77 -14.83 31.74
CA ALA A 630 -1.73 -14.26 30.87
C ALA A 630 -0.44 -15.09 31.01
N ASP A 631 0.23 -15.31 29.88
CA ASP A 631 1.48 -16.08 29.78
C ASP A 631 2.72 -15.21 30.07
N GLY A 632 2.53 -13.93 30.38
CA GLY A 632 3.60 -13.05 30.83
C GLY A 632 3.22 -11.57 30.88
N LEU A 633 4.17 -10.75 31.31
CA LEU A 633 4.02 -9.30 31.44
C LEU A 633 5.15 -8.53 30.76
N ILE A 634 4.77 -7.38 30.20
CA ILE A 634 5.70 -6.33 29.80
C ILE A 634 5.56 -5.17 30.78
N LEU A 635 6.67 -4.76 31.41
CA LEU A 635 6.72 -3.63 32.33
C LEU A 635 7.65 -2.55 31.78
N ASN A 636 7.10 -1.36 31.53
CA ASN A 636 7.83 -0.26 30.90
C ASN A 636 8.68 0.48 31.92
N PHE A 637 9.87 0.92 31.54
CA PHE A 637 10.75 1.76 32.33
C PHE A 637 10.96 3.10 31.64
N SER A 638 11.00 4.16 32.42
CA SER A 638 11.29 5.49 31.91
C SER A 638 12.74 5.62 31.45
N ALA A 639 12.97 6.51 30.49
CA ALA A 639 14.33 6.82 30.01
C ALA A 639 15.18 7.56 31.07
N ASN A 640 14.56 8.14 32.09
CA ASN A 640 15.26 8.88 33.14
C ASN A 640 15.96 7.92 34.12
N ASN A 641 17.27 8.06 34.26
CA ASN A 641 18.09 7.24 35.15
C ASN A 641 17.69 7.37 36.63
N GLU A 642 17.27 8.56 37.09
CA GLU A 642 16.89 8.76 38.50
C GLU A 642 15.58 8.06 38.87
N ALA A 643 14.67 7.93 37.89
CA ALA A 643 13.40 7.24 38.08
C ALA A 643 13.55 5.72 38.00
N PHE A 644 14.57 5.22 37.27
CA PHE A 644 14.75 3.79 37.01
C PHE A 644 14.84 2.94 38.29
N ASP A 645 15.60 3.38 39.30
CA ASP A 645 15.80 2.58 40.53
C ASP A 645 14.50 2.45 41.34
N ALA A 646 13.74 3.56 41.48
CA ALA A 646 12.44 3.54 42.13
C ALA A 646 11.43 2.68 41.35
N GLU A 647 11.47 2.76 40.02
CA GLU A 647 10.65 1.96 39.12
C GLU A 647 10.97 0.46 39.21
N LEU A 648 12.26 0.13 39.31
CA LEU A 648 12.77 -1.23 39.46
C LEU A 648 12.34 -1.85 40.78
N GLN A 649 12.34 -1.08 41.88
CA GLN A 649 11.87 -1.58 43.17
C GLN A 649 10.40 -2.02 43.10
N VAL A 650 9.52 -1.16 42.57
CA VAL A 650 8.08 -1.46 42.46
C VAL A 650 7.83 -2.64 41.51
N ARG A 651 8.49 -2.67 40.34
CA ARG A 651 8.31 -3.73 39.34
C ARG A 651 8.93 -5.05 39.79
N GLY A 652 10.05 -5.02 40.51
CA GLY A 652 10.65 -6.20 41.14
C GLY A 652 9.76 -6.81 42.22
N GLU A 653 9.05 -5.99 43.01
CA GLU A 653 8.04 -6.49 43.95
C GLU A 653 6.86 -7.17 43.24
N ILE A 654 6.42 -6.64 42.10
CA ILE A 654 5.41 -7.29 41.24
C ILE A 654 5.92 -8.68 40.83
N LEU A 655 7.12 -8.78 40.25
CA LEU A 655 7.66 -10.07 39.81
C LEU A 655 7.84 -11.08 40.95
N ARG A 656 8.30 -10.65 42.13
CA ARG A 656 8.39 -11.54 43.31
C ARG A 656 7.03 -12.12 43.70
N LYS A 657 5.95 -11.32 43.63
CA LYS A 657 4.58 -11.80 43.90
C LYS A 657 4.04 -12.70 42.79
N LEU A 658 4.53 -12.54 41.56
CA LEU A 658 4.10 -13.30 40.39
C LEU A 658 4.93 -14.57 40.14
N TYR A 659 6.09 -14.74 40.76
CA TYR A 659 6.83 -16.01 40.73
C TYR A 659 6.59 -16.89 41.96
N GLN A 660 6.00 -16.34 43.02
CA GLN A 660 5.34 -17.09 44.08
C GLN A 660 4.00 -17.63 43.58
#